data_AF-A0A2K1IM52-F1
#
_entry.id   AF-A0A2K1IM52-F1
#
_cell.length_a   1.000
_cell.length_b   1.000
_cell.length_c   1.000
_cell.angle_alpha   90.00
_cell.angle_beta   90.00
_cell.angle_gamma   90.00
#
_symmetry.space_group_name_H-M   'P 1'
#
loop_
_entity.id
_entity.type
_entity.pdbx_description
1 polymer ?
#
loop_
_entity_poly.entity_id
_entity_poly.type
_entity_poly.pdbx_seq_one_letter_code
_entity_poly.pdbx_strand_id
1 'polypeptide(L)'
;MAALLIPPSSCCSSPKFLLCSRGSSSTSPLLVLLRSLCFSSHRNTSSKLTYRVALRAYQHPFRALQNQVPINVFRTSVIRRSFHGVDRNAYLHREGQRRAITTCRVASDALDADVKAYDAGQIQVLEGLEAVRKRPGMYIGSTGTKGLHHLVYEVLDNAIDEAQAGFASTVDVVIHTDGSVSISDNGRGIPTDVHPVTRKSALETVLTVLHAGGKFGGESSGYSVSGGLHGVGISVVNALSERVDVTVWRNGHEYRQSFEFGKAVSPLSAFPLPNDQKGRTGTRVKFLPDKQVFTSTTEFDYNTISGRARELAFLNPQVTINLMQEHANSEKVRSNAYHFSGGLNEYVLWLNNDKERLHEPISIHREREGVAIDVALQWSADQYTDTILGYANSIRTSDGGTHLDGMKAAVTRTLNTLGRKAKILKEKDENLSGDHAREGLTCVVAVKVPNPEFEGQTKTRLGNPEVRRIVDQAVQELVTEYLEQHPNTLEAILSKALQAFRAAMAAKKARELVRRKNVLKSSMLPGKLSDCSCTDPRNAEIFIVEGDSAGGSAKQGRDRRFQAILPLRGKILNIERKDDAAIYKNQEIQNLILALGLGVKGEEFSKDSLRYHKIIILTDADVDGAHIRTLLLTFFFRYQRALFEAGCIYVGVPPLYKVERGKQAHYCFNESDLKNVLKTFPSNASYNIQRFKGLGEMMPQQLWETTLDPQQRMLKLLTLEDAAEASMMFSTLMGDKVEPRKELIRTNASRMKLENLDL
;
A
#
# COMPACT_ATOMS: atom_id res chain seq x y z
N MET A 1 -8.35 16.96 -74.43
CA MET A 1 -6.88 16.87 -74.62
C MET A 1 -6.46 15.48 -74.15
N ALA A 2 -6.23 14.57 -75.11
CA ALA A 2 -4.89 14.01 -75.44
C ALA A 2 -4.39 13.03 -74.34
N ALA A 3 -4.74 11.72 -74.38
CA ALA A 3 -4.26 10.64 -75.29
C ALA A 3 -2.85 10.11 -74.89
N LEU A 4 -2.49 8.81 -74.96
CA LEU A 4 -2.76 7.78 -75.99
C LEU A 4 -2.77 6.31 -75.45
N LEU A 5 -3.45 5.39 -76.18
CA LEU A 5 -3.21 3.91 -76.41
C LEU A 5 -3.19 2.93 -75.19
N ILE A 6 -4.02 1.86 -75.00
CA ILE A 6 -4.90 0.96 -75.82
C ILE A 6 -4.11 -0.19 -76.56
N PRO A 7 -4.62 -1.43 -76.84
CA PRO A 7 -4.93 -2.64 -76.01
C PRO A 7 -4.41 -3.97 -76.71
N PRO A 8 -5.13 -5.12 -76.94
CA PRO A 8 -6.15 -5.95 -76.21
C PRO A 8 -5.87 -7.51 -76.24
N SER A 9 -6.76 -8.33 -75.63
CA SER A 9 -7.41 -9.58 -76.17
C SER A 9 -7.99 -10.47 -75.03
N SER A 10 -9.33 -10.58 -74.82
CA SER A 10 -10.32 -11.51 -75.42
C SER A 10 -10.22 -12.98 -74.91
N CYS A 11 -11.28 -13.76 -74.65
CA CYS A 11 -12.74 -13.56 -74.73
C CYS A 11 -13.49 -14.75 -74.06
N CYS A 12 -14.75 -14.55 -73.61
CA CYS A 12 -15.87 -15.54 -73.55
C CYS A 12 -15.70 -16.86 -72.71
N SER A 13 -16.75 -17.55 -72.21
CA SER A 13 -18.19 -17.26 -72.07
C SER A 13 -18.87 -18.24 -71.07
N SER A 14 -20.00 -17.81 -70.49
CA SER A 14 -21.00 -18.57 -69.71
C SER A 14 -21.75 -19.67 -70.54
N PRO A 15 -22.81 -20.43 -70.09
CA PRO A 15 -23.69 -20.22 -68.92
C PRO A 15 -24.37 -21.44 -68.17
N LYS A 16 -24.98 -21.10 -67.01
CA LYS A 16 -26.29 -21.50 -66.41
C LYS A 16 -26.86 -22.96 -66.38
N PHE A 17 -27.58 -23.17 -65.25
CA PHE A 17 -28.83 -23.95 -64.97
C PHE A 17 -28.63 -25.18 -64.04
N LEU A 18 -29.57 -25.63 -63.19
CA LEU A 18 -30.59 -25.08 -62.25
C LEU A 18 -31.24 -26.33 -61.58
N LEU A 19 -31.97 -26.17 -60.47
CA LEU A 19 -33.00 -27.08 -59.92
C LEU A 19 -32.62 -28.41 -59.19
N CYS A 20 -32.57 -28.30 -57.86
CA CYS A 20 -33.55 -28.87 -56.89
C CYS A 20 -33.97 -30.38 -56.91
N SER A 21 -33.72 -31.06 -55.77
CA SER A 21 -34.76 -31.54 -54.81
C SER A 21 -34.65 -33.01 -54.32
N ARG A 22 -35.07 -33.19 -53.05
CA ARG A 22 -35.55 -34.42 -52.35
C ARG A 22 -34.60 -35.63 -52.19
N GLY A 23 -34.21 -35.87 -50.93
CA GLY A 23 -33.49 -37.07 -50.51
C GLY A 23 -34.35 -38.30 -50.19
N SER A 24 -33.68 -39.37 -49.80
CA SER A 24 -34.15 -40.38 -48.82
C SER A 24 -33.00 -41.29 -48.37
N SER A 25 -33.20 -41.94 -47.21
CA SER A 25 -32.40 -42.99 -46.56
C SER A 25 -31.70 -44.01 -47.48
N SER A 26 -30.52 -44.56 -47.16
CA SER A 26 -30.35 -45.55 -46.07
C SER A 26 -28.90 -46.11 -45.97
N THR A 27 -28.55 -46.62 -44.77
CA THR A 27 -27.55 -47.70 -44.48
C THR A 27 -26.11 -47.66 -45.03
N SER A 28 -25.16 -47.36 -44.14
CA SER A 28 -24.06 -48.23 -43.62
C SER A 28 -23.61 -49.51 -44.37
N PRO A 29 -22.36 -50.05 -44.18
CA PRO A 29 -21.25 -49.64 -43.27
C PRO A 29 -19.81 -49.74 -43.90
N LEU A 30 -18.76 -49.60 -43.05
CA LEU A 30 -17.43 -50.28 -43.01
C LEU A 30 -16.73 -50.75 -44.33
N LEU A 31 -15.40 -50.74 -44.51
CA LEU A 31 -14.18 -50.33 -43.78
C LEU A 31 -12.97 -50.60 -44.75
N VAL A 32 -11.72 -50.50 -44.28
CA VAL A 32 -10.50 -51.25 -44.73
C VAL A 32 -9.48 -50.53 -45.64
N LEU A 33 -8.44 -50.00 -44.96
CA LEU A 33 -6.98 -50.15 -45.23
C LEU A 33 -6.37 -49.49 -46.52
N LEU A 34 -5.05 -49.26 -46.66
CA LEU A 34 -3.85 -49.75 -45.95
C LEU A 34 -2.60 -48.82 -46.14
N ARG A 35 -1.49 -49.19 -45.47
CA ARG A 35 -0.05 -48.76 -45.59
C ARG A 35 0.36 -47.57 -44.70
N SER A 36 1.50 -47.52 -44.00
CA SER A 36 2.70 -48.39 -43.81
C SER A 36 3.51 -47.88 -42.58
N LEU A 37 4.49 -48.54 -41.90
CA LEU A 37 5.03 -49.92 -41.87
C LEU A 37 5.90 -50.12 -40.56
N CYS A 38 5.93 -51.36 -40.05
CA CYS A 38 7.07 -52.08 -39.40
C CYS A 38 7.66 -51.80 -37.98
N PHE A 39 7.77 -52.91 -37.21
CA PHE A 39 8.88 -53.40 -36.32
C PHE A 39 9.53 -52.47 -35.26
N SER A 40 10.06 -52.95 -34.10
CA SER A 40 9.84 -54.17 -33.30
C SER A 40 10.49 -54.02 -31.90
N SER A 41 9.87 -54.62 -30.88
CA SER A 41 10.40 -55.07 -29.56
C SER A 41 11.76 -54.55 -29.01
N HIS A 42 11.77 -54.03 -27.77
CA HIS A 42 12.18 -54.83 -26.58
C HIS A 42 11.87 -54.14 -25.23
N ARG A 43 11.96 -54.92 -24.14
CA ARG A 43 11.72 -54.55 -22.72
C ARG A 43 12.88 -53.66 -22.19
N ASN A 44 12.84 -52.95 -21.05
CA ASN A 44 12.08 -53.21 -19.81
C ASN A 44 11.97 -51.98 -18.86
N THR A 45 11.05 -52.10 -17.87
CA THR A 45 10.99 -51.44 -16.54
C THR A 45 10.67 -49.93 -16.31
N SER A 46 9.77 -49.75 -15.32
CA SER A 46 9.51 -48.63 -14.37
C SER A 46 8.65 -47.41 -14.75
N SER A 47 7.34 -47.62 -14.64
CA SER A 47 6.39 -46.80 -13.86
C SER A 47 6.36 -45.27 -14.05
N LYS A 48 5.36 -44.81 -14.81
CA LYS A 48 4.70 -43.50 -14.58
C LYS A 48 3.20 -43.71 -14.32
N LEU A 49 2.69 -42.97 -13.33
CA LEU A 49 1.27 -42.87 -13.01
C LEU A 49 0.47 -42.21 -14.15
N THR A 50 -0.72 -42.75 -14.40
CA THR A 50 -1.81 -42.21 -15.20
C THR A 50 -3.11 -42.60 -14.50
N TYR A 51 -4.26 -41.93 -14.60
CA TYR A 51 -4.73 -40.57 -14.94
C TYR A 51 -6.28 -40.72 -14.90
N ARG A 52 -7.02 -39.60 -14.84
CA ARG A 52 -8.51 -39.49 -15.06
C ARG A 52 -9.40 -39.99 -13.91
N VAL A 53 -10.32 -39.19 -13.33
CA VAL A 53 -11.42 -38.31 -13.85
C VAL A 53 -12.72 -39.09 -14.12
N ALA A 54 -13.76 -38.86 -13.30
CA ALA A 54 -15.12 -38.46 -13.74
C ALA A 54 -16.16 -38.31 -12.59
N LEU A 55 -16.76 -37.11 -12.49
CA LEU A 55 -18.18 -36.76 -12.29
C LEU A 55 -19.20 -37.62 -11.48
N ARG A 56 -19.92 -36.88 -10.61
CA ARG A 56 -21.40 -36.82 -10.39
C ARG A 56 -22.14 -37.74 -9.39
N ALA A 57 -22.84 -37.05 -8.48
CA ALA A 57 -24.28 -37.13 -8.14
C ALA A 57 -24.75 -37.77 -6.80
N TYR A 58 -25.22 -36.87 -5.90
CA TYR A 58 -26.47 -36.91 -5.12
C TYR A 58 -27.04 -38.24 -4.56
N GLN A 59 -27.22 -38.29 -3.22
CA GLN A 59 -28.54 -38.39 -2.54
C GLN A 59 -28.43 -38.22 -1.00
N HIS A 60 -29.42 -37.54 -0.39
CA HIS A 60 -29.71 -37.41 1.07
C HIS A 60 -30.65 -38.58 1.53
N PRO A 61 -31.12 -38.78 2.81
CA PRO A 61 -31.45 -37.79 3.88
C PRO A 61 -31.31 -38.25 5.39
N PHE A 62 -31.92 -37.47 6.32
CA PHE A 62 -32.28 -37.71 7.76
C PHE A 62 -31.20 -37.62 8.88
N ARG A 63 -31.55 -37.47 10.18
CA ARG A 63 -32.30 -36.39 10.93
C ARG A 63 -32.18 -36.63 12.47
N ALA A 64 -32.13 -35.55 13.27
CA ALA A 64 -32.56 -35.41 14.68
C ALA A 64 -31.82 -36.06 15.89
N LEU A 65 -31.62 -35.23 16.94
CA LEU A 65 -31.63 -35.41 18.42
C LEU A 65 -30.60 -34.40 19.02
N GLN A 66 -30.93 -33.30 19.72
CA GLN A 66 -31.89 -33.00 20.81
C GLN A 66 -31.52 -33.64 22.17
N ASN A 67 -30.75 -32.92 23.02
CA ASN A 67 -31.18 -32.44 24.36
C ASN A 67 -30.05 -31.80 25.21
N GLN A 68 -30.46 -30.98 26.18
CA GLN A 68 -29.61 -30.22 27.12
C GLN A 68 -29.42 -30.93 28.48
N VAL A 69 -28.22 -30.78 29.05
CA VAL A 69 -27.86 -30.49 30.47
C VAL A 69 -28.57 -31.26 31.61
N PRO A 70 -27.79 -31.84 32.55
CA PRO A 70 -27.82 -31.31 33.92
C PRO A 70 -26.44 -31.08 34.59
N ILE A 71 -26.46 -30.22 35.60
CA ILE A 71 -25.36 -29.76 36.45
C ILE A 71 -24.99 -30.81 37.53
N ASN A 72 -23.72 -30.92 37.97
CA ASN A 72 -23.37 -31.02 39.40
C ASN A 72 -21.86 -31.00 39.77
N VAL A 73 -21.52 -30.04 40.63
CA VAL A 73 -20.73 -30.13 41.89
C VAL A 73 -19.51 -31.07 41.97
N PHE A 74 -18.33 -30.46 42.17
CA PHE A 74 -17.14 -31.15 42.70
C PHE A 74 -17.20 -31.33 44.23
N ARG A 75 -16.93 -32.54 44.72
CA ARG A 75 -16.49 -32.81 46.10
C ARG A 75 -15.45 -33.94 46.17
N THR A 76 -14.67 -33.93 47.24
CA THR A 76 -13.39 -34.64 47.46
C THR A 76 -13.47 -36.16 47.71
N SER A 77 -12.47 -36.89 47.22
CA SER A 77 -11.92 -38.14 47.82
C SER A 77 -10.51 -38.38 47.24
N VAL A 78 -9.42 -38.33 48.02
CA VAL A 78 -8.91 -39.35 48.95
C VAL A 78 -8.75 -40.73 48.30
N ILE A 79 -7.51 -41.07 47.94
CA ILE A 79 -7.13 -42.39 47.42
C ILE A 79 -6.46 -43.19 48.54
N ARG A 80 -7.04 -44.34 48.92
CA ARG A 80 -6.34 -45.45 49.58
C ARG A 80 -6.45 -46.68 48.69
N ARG A 81 -5.32 -47.28 48.35
CA ARG A 81 -5.23 -48.68 47.89
C ARG A 81 -4.41 -49.46 48.90
N SER A 82 -4.82 -50.69 49.18
CA SER A 82 -4.13 -51.60 50.09
C SER A 82 -4.27 -53.01 49.56
N PHE A 83 -3.14 -53.69 49.32
CA PHE A 83 -3.01 -55.14 49.34
C PHE A 83 -1.59 -55.48 49.83
N HIS A 84 -1.47 -56.54 50.63
CA HIS A 84 -0.28 -56.86 51.46
C HIS A 84 0.79 -57.70 50.74
N GLY A 85 2.02 -57.73 51.28
CA GLY A 85 3.04 -58.70 50.83
C GLY A 85 4.45 -58.66 51.46
N VAL A 86 4.57 -58.84 52.78
CA VAL A 86 5.64 -59.63 53.48
C VAL A 86 7.14 -59.21 53.41
N ASP A 87 7.78 -59.11 54.60
CA ASP A 87 9.22 -59.22 54.99
C ASP A 87 10.30 -58.39 54.25
N ARG A 88 11.50 -58.10 54.77
CA ARG A 88 12.17 -57.94 56.08
C ARG A 88 13.61 -57.47 55.76
N ASN A 89 14.19 -56.67 56.65
CA ASN A 89 15.63 -56.39 56.86
C ASN A 89 16.69 -57.06 55.96
N ALA A 90 17.57 -56.22 55.38
CA ALA A 90 18.99 -56.53 55.26
C ALA A 90 19.84 -55.24 55.46
N TYR A 91 20.70 -55.27 56.48
CA TYR A 91 21.79 -54.30 56.71
C TYR A 91 23.06 -54.77 55.97
N LEU A 92 24.16 -53.99 56.10
CA LEU A 92 25.56 -54.31 55.69
C LEU A 92 25.92 -54.03 54.22
N HIS A 93 27.14 -53.61 53.85
CA HIS A 93 28.19 -52.81 54.51
C HIS A 93 29.30 -52.54 53.46
N ARG A 94 29.99 -51.38 53.53
CA ARG A 94 31.36 -51.14 52.98
C ARG A 94 31.55 -51.25 51.45
N GLU A 95 32.65 -50.82 50.82
CA GLU A 95 33.67 -49.75 50.98
C GLU A 95 34.39 -49.65 49.60
N GLY A 96 35.22 -48.63 49.34
CA GLY A 96 36.30 -48.76 48.34
C GLY A 96 36.27 -47.85 47.11
N GLN A 97 36.44 -46.54 47.36
CA GLN A 97 37.08 -45.53 46.50
C GLN A 97 37.76 -45.95 45.17
N ARG A 98 37.65 -45.11 44.13
CA ARG A 98 38.83 -44.43 43.52
C ARG A 98 38.50 -43.26 42.56
N ARG A 99 39.15 -42.11 42.84
CA ARG A 99 39.62 -41.04 41.93
C ARG A 99 38.61 -40.21 41.09
N ALA A 100 38.18 -39.10 41.73
CA ALA A 100 38.35 -37.70 41.28
C ALA A 100 38.37 -37.35 39.78
N ILE A 101 37.41 -36.52 39.36
CA ILE A 101 37.66 -35.29 38.58
C ILE A 101 36.89 -34.14 39.23
N THR A 102 37.56 -33.00 39.42
CA THR A 102 36.99 -31.76 39.95
C THR A 102 36.20 -31.02 38.88
N THR A 103 34.95 -30.64 39.17
CA THR A 103 34.26 -29.53 38.48
C THR A 103 33.62 -28.59 39.51
N CYS A 104 33.54 -27.31 39.15
CA CYS A 104 33.42 -26.20 40.10
C CYS A 104 32.12 -26.16 40.89
N ARG A 105 32.22 -25.69 42.14
CA ARG A 105 31.13 -24.95 42.78
C ARG A 105 30.80 -23.73 41.93
N VAL A 106 29.66 -23.73 41.27
CA VAL A 106 28.93 -22.50 40.96
C VAL A 106 27.96 -22.27 42.11
N ALA A 107 27.84 -21.03 42.58
CA ALA A 107 27.06 -20.70 43.77
C ALA A 107 25.59 -21.11 43.61
N SER A 108 24.99 -21.63 44.68
CA SER A 108 23.56 -21.89 44.81
C SER A 108 22.76 -20.61 45.10
N ASP A 109 23.27 -19.45 44.68
CA ASP A 109 22.69 -18.12 44.91
C ASP A 109 22.18 -17.58 43.57
N ALA A 110 20.97 -17.99 43.17
CA ALA A 110 20.04 -17.32 42.24
C ALA A 110 19.07 -18.34 41.60
N LEU A 111 18.17 -18.96 42.38
CA LEU A 111 17.00 -19.66 41.83
C LEU A 111 15.74 -19.64 42.70
N ASP A 112 15.70 -18.81 43.76
CA ASP A 112 14.44 -18.32 44.33
C ASP A 112 13.91 -17.15 43.48
N ALA A 113 13.52 -17.47 42.25
CA ALA A 113 12.69 -16.57 41.46
C ALA A 113 11.27 -16.62 42.04
N ASP A 114 10.95 -15.65 42.89
CA ASP A 114 9.66 -15.42 43.55
C ASP A 114 8.48 -15.73 42.60
N VAL A 115 7.90 -16.93 42.75
CA VAL A 115 6.78 -17.39 41.91
C VAL A 115 5.52 -16.69 42.41
N LYS A 116 5.33 -15.45 41.94
CA LYS A 116 4.14 -14.65 42.20
C LYS A 116 2.90 -15.47 41.84
N ALA A 117 2.18 -15.92 42.86
CA ALA A 117 0.99 -16.73 42.71
C ALA A 117 -0.04 -15.98 41.86
N TYR A 118 -0.38 -16.51 40.69
CA TYR A 118 -1.41 -15.95 39.82
C TYR A 118 -2.79 -16.29 40.39
N ASP A 119 -3.32 -15.41 41.23
CA ASP A 119 -4.63 -15.52 41.87
C ASP A 119 -5.67 -14.58 41.22
N ALA A 120 -6.92 -14.69 41.69
CA ALA A 120 -8.01 -13.85 41.19
C ALA A 120 -7.81 -12.35 41.48
N GLY A 121 -6.98 -11.98 42.46
CA GLY A 121 -6.65 -10.59 42.79
C GLY A 121 -5.75 -9.93 41.74
N GLN A 122 -5.08 -10.71 40.90
CA GLN A 122 -4.31 -10.20 39.75
C GLN A 122 -5.18 -9.92 38.51
N ILE A 123 -6.47 -10.25 38.53
CA ILE A 123 -7.41 -9.93 37.45
C ILE A 123 -7.91 -8.50 37.61
N GLN A 124 -7.25 -7.55 36.92
CA GLN A 124 -7.70 -6.16 36.90
C GLN A 124 -8.88 -5.98 35.93
N VAL A 125 -10.07 -5.70 36.47
CA VAL A 125 -11.22 -5.19 35.71
C VAL A 125 -11.04 -3.69 35.51
N LEU A 126 -11.23 -3.21 34.27
CA LEU A 126 -11.18 -1.79 33.94
C LEU A 126 -12.61 -1.31 33.64
N GLU A 127 -13.13 -0.38 34.44
CA GLU A 127 -14.49 0.11 34.32
C GLU A 127 -14.59 1.34 33.41
N GLY A 128 -15.68 1.42 32.64
CA GLY A 128 -15.98 2.56 31.77
C GLY A 128 -14.86 2.89 30.78
N LEU A 129 -14.46 4.17 30.77
CA LEU A 129 -13.47 4.70 29.83
C LEU A 129 -12.00 4.45 30.23
N GLU A 130 -11.73 3.86 31.40
CA GLU A 130 -10.36 3.53 31.81
C GLU A 130 -9.75 2.43 30.93
N ALA A 131 -10.59 1.51 30.41
CA ALA A 131 -10.19 0.52 29.41
C ALA A 131 -9.67 1.16 28.10
N VAL A 132 -10.31 2.24 27.65
CA VAL A 132 -9.91 3.01 26.46
C VAL A 132 -8.57 3.67 26.68
N ARG A 133 -8.39 4.38 27.80
CA ARG A 133 -7.14 5.06 28.16
C ARG A 133 -5.97 4.09 28.34
N LYS A 134 -6.22 2.87 28.83
CA LYS A 134 -5.17 1.85 29.01
C LYS A 134 -4.75 1.17 27.71
N ARG A 135 -5.63 1.07 26.71
CA ARG A 135 -5.37 0.42 25.41
C ARG A 135 -5.92 1.23 24.22
N PRO A 136 -5.47 2.48 24.00
CA PRO A 136 -6.02 3.40 23.00
C PRO A 136 -5.94 2.85 21.57
N GLY A 137 -4.85 2.17 21.21
CA GLY A 137 -4.66 1.60 19.87
C GLY A 137 -5.73 0.58 19.44
N MET A 138 -6.46 -0.04 20.38
CA MET A 138 -7.58 -0.92 20.05
C MET A 138 -8.81 -0.16 19.51
N TYR A 139 -8.94 1.13 19.85
CA TYR A 139 -10.08 1.97 19.48
C TYR A 139 -9.77 2.94 18.34
N ILE A 140 -8.54 3.48 18.29
CA ILE A 140 -8.10 4.49 17.29
C ILE A 140 -6.92 4.00 16.41
N GLY A 141 -6.63 2.70 16.43
CA GLY A 141 -5.57 2.04 15.65
C GLY A 141 -4.14 2.29 16.14
N SER A 142 -3.80 3.51 16.58
CA SER A 142 -2.45 3.90 17.02
C SER A 142 -2.49 5.15 17.91
N THR A 143 -1.39 5.45 18.61
CA THR A 143 -1.20 6.70 19.37
C THR A 143 -0.29 7.72 18.66
N GLY A 144 0.08 7.47 17.40
CA GLY A 144 0.79 8.42 16.54
C GLY A 144 -0.16 9.33 15.74
N THR A 145 0.39 10.06 14.77
CA THR A 145 -0.32 11.06 13.96
C THR A 145 -1.63 10.55 13.36
N LYS A 146 -1.69 9.29 12.90
CA LYS A 146 -2.93 8.69 12.35
C LYS A 146 -4.06 8.60 13.37
N GLY A 147 -3.76 8.17 14.61
CA GLY A 147 -4.74 8.07 15.68
C GLY A 147 -5.20 9.42 16.22
N LEU A 148 -4.30 10.41 16.25
CA LEU A 148 -4.64 11.79 16.60
C LEU A 148 -5.71 12.36 15.65
N HIS A 149 -5.50 12.21 14.34
CA HIS A 149 -6.47 12.65 13.33
C HIS A 149 -7.76 11.81 13.34
N HIS A 150 -7.70 10.55 13.76
CA HIS A 150 -8.89 9.70 13.93
C HIS A 150 -9.87 10.25 14.98
N LEU A 151 -9.40 11.01 15.98
CA LEU A 151 -10.29 11.71 16.92
C LEU A 151 -11.15 12.77 16.22
N VAL A 152 -10.54 13.54 15.32
CA VAL A 152 -11.23 14.54 14.47
C VAL A 152 -12.25 13.83 13.58
N TYR A 153 -11.86 12.69 12.99
CA TYR A 153 -12.73 11.92 12.08
C TYR A 153 -13.96 11.37 12.80
N GLU A 154 -13.85 10.83 14.00
CA GLU A 154 -15.01 10.32 14.75
C GLU A 154 -16.02 11.45 15.07
N VAL A 155 -15.59 12.65 15.42
CA VAL A 155 -16.51 13.78 15.66
C VAL A 155 -17.09 14.31 14.33
N LEU A 156 -16.26 14.42 13.29
CA LEU A 156 -16.67 14.92 11.97
C LEU A 156 -17.66 13.96 11.28
N ASP A 157 -17.42 12.66 11.31
CA ASP A 157 -18.31 11.65 10.75
C ASP A 157 -19.68 11.65 11.50
N ASN A 158 -19.71 11.95 12.81
CA ASN A 158 -20.97 12.14 13.54
C ASN A 158 -21.76 13.38 13.07
N ALA A 159 -21.09 14.49 12.75
CA ALA A 159 -21.72 15.67 12.16
C ALA A 159 -22.23 15.41 10.73
N ILE A 160 -21.51 14.61 9.94
CA ILE A 160 -21.95 14.18 8.62
C ILE A 160 -23.13 13.20 8.69
N ASP A 161 -23.22 12.33 9.70
CA ASP A 161 -24.39 11.46 9.90
C ASP A 161 -25.68 12.30 10.15
N GLU A 162 -25.62 13.45 10.83
CA GLU A 162 -26.76 14.39 10.94
C GLU A 162 -27.12 15.02 9.58
N ALA A 163 -26.12 15.34 8.77
CA ALA A 163 -26.31 15.89 7.44
C ALA A 163 -26.91 14.87 6.46
N GLN A 164 -26.47 13.61 6.53
CA GLN A 164 -27.03 12.51 5.74
C GLN A 164 -28.47 12.16 6.12
N ALA A 165 -28.84 12.37 7.38
CA ALA A 165 -30.22 12.28 7.84
C ALA A 165 -31.08 13.50 7.40
N GLY A 166 -30.50 14.48 6.71
CA GLY A 166 -31.20 15.65 6.17
C GLY A 166 -31.42 16.80 7.16
N PHE A 167 -30.75 16.78 8.32
CA PHE A 167 -30.95 17.79 9.37
C PHE A 167 -29.85 18.84 9.47
N ALA A 168 -28.66 18.58 8.93
CA ALA A 168 -27.57 19.55 8.86
C ALA A 168 -27.18 19.88 7.40
N SER A 169 -26.78 21.12 7.16
CA SER A 169 -26.30 21.63 5.87
C SER A 169 -24.86 22.13 5.93
N THR A 170 -24.37 22.45 7.13
CA THR A 170 -23.10 23.14 7.35
C THR A 170 -22.35 22.49 8.51
N VAL A 171 -21.06 22.23 8.30
CA VAL A 171 -20.15 21.75 9.34
C VAL A 171 -18.91 22.64 9.37
N ASP A 172 -18.62 23.23 10.52
CA ASP A 172 -17.45 24.07 10.74
C ASP A 172 -16.40 23.31 11.54
N VAL A 173 -15.17 23.23 11.03
CA VAL A 173 -14.01 22.59 11.67
C VAL A 173 -12.95 23.67 11.92
N VAL A 174 -12.57 23.87 13.18
CA VAL A 174 -11.58 24.88 13.58
C VAL A 174 -10.44 24.23 14.34
N ILE A 175 -9.21 24.38 13.82
CA ILE A 175 -7.97 24.06 14.53
C ILE A 175 -7.52 25.33 15.27
N HIS A 176 -7.48 25.26 16.59
CA HIS A 176 -7.17 26.40 17.47
C HIS A 176 -5.68 26.53 17.77
N THR A 177 -5.25 27.73 18.16
CA THR A 177 -3.85 28.02 18.55
C THR A 177 -3.42 27.37 19.87
N ASP A 178 -4.37 26.91 20.69
CA ASP A 178 -4.14 26.17 21.93
C ASP A 178 -3.88 24.66 21.70
N GLY A 179 -3.89 24.21 20.44
CA GLY A 179 -3.73 22.80 20.05
C GLY A 179 -5.01 21.97 20.11
N SER A 180 -6.15 22.58 20.43
CA SER A 180 -7.45 21.90 20.39
C SER A 180 -8.11 22.00 19.01
N VAL A 181 -9.10 21.14 18.77
CA VAL A 181 -9.99 21.21 17.60
C VAL A 181 -11.41 21.38 18.08
N SER A 182 -12.17 22.24 17.42
CA SER A 182 -13.63 22.27 17.53
C SER A 182 -14.30 21.91 16.21
N ILE A 183 -15.39 21.14 16.31
CA ILE A 183 -16.27 20.79 15.21
C ILE A 183 -17.68 21.21 15.61
N SER A 184 -18.36 21.95 14.75
CA SER A 184 -19.73 22.42 14.93
C SER A 184 -20.60 21.99 13.76
N ASP A 185 -21.79 21.49 14.04
CA ASP A 185 -22.86 21.26 13.06
C ASP A 185 -24.04 22.22 13.29
N ASN A 186 -24.93 22.30 12.30
CA ASN A 186 -26.25 22.93 12.42
C ASN A 186 -27.40 21.90 12.41
N GLY A 187 -27.16 20.69 12.95
CA GLY A 187 -28.12 19.58 12.99
C GLY A 187 -29.13 19.68 14.13
N ARG A 188 -29.71 18.55 14.53
CA ARG A 188 -30.75 18.50 15.59
C ARG A 188 -30.24 18.81 17.00
N GLY A 189 -28.93 18.72 17.21
CA GLY A 189 -28.28 18.76 18.53
C GLY A 189 -28.43 17.44 19.30
N ILE A 190 -27.34 16.99 19.95
CA ILE A 190 -27.36 15.78 20.80
C ILE A 190 -28.48 15.88 21.86
N PRO A 191 -29.28 14.83 22.11
CA PRO A 191 -30.33 14.87 23.14
C PRO A 191 -29.77 15.23 24.52
N THR A 192 -30.45 16.15 25.22
CA THR A 192 -30.06 16.67 26.54
C THR A 192 -30.92 16.13 27.68
N ASP A 193 -32.05 15.48 27.34
CA ASP A 193 -33.02 14.91 28.28
C ASP A 193 -32.40 13.82 29.18
N VAL A 194 -33.01 13.55 30.33
CA VAL A 194 -32.53 12.50 31.25
C VAL A 194 -32.77 11.11 30.66
N HIS A 195 -31.71 10.34 30.45
CA HIS A 195 -31.77 9.00 29.89
C HIS A 195 -32.31 8.00 30.94
N PRO A 196 -33.31 7.15 30.60
CA PRO A 196 -34.10 6.40 31.58
C PRO A 196 -33.29 5.37 32.39
N VAL A 197 -32.25 4.77 31.78
CA VAL A 197 -31.44 3.73 32.44
C VAL A 197 -30.32 4.34 33.28
N THR A 198 -29.54 5.27 32.71
CA THR A 198 -28.35 5.85 33.35
C THR A 198 -28.67 6.99 34.32
N ARG A 199 -29.89 7.53 34.28
CA ARG A 199 -30.37 8.67 35.12
C ARG A 199 -29.54 9.96 35.01
N LYS A 200 -28.66 10.03 34.02
CA LYS A 200 -27.86 11.19 33.62
C LYS A 200 -28.48 11.84 32.38
N SER A 201 -27.99 13.01 31.97
CA SER A 201 -28.35 13.55 30.65
C SER A 201 -27.95 12.55 29.56
N ALA A 202 -28.70 12.51 28.45
CA ALA A 202 -28.35 11.69 27.30
C ALA A 202 -26.99 12.14 26.70
N LEU A 203 -26.69 13.44 26.73
CA LEU A 203 -25.37 14.00 26.41
C LEU A 203 -24.25 13.37 27.25
N GLU A 204 -24.33 13.42 28.58
CA GLU A 204 -23.33 12.80 29.47
C GLU A 204 -23.25 11.29 29.25
N THR A 205 -24.39 10.65 28.97
CA THR A 205 -24.45 9.21 28.71
C THR A 205 -23.64 8.83 27.46
N VAL A 206 -23.83 9.50 26.32
CA VAL A 206 -23.07 9.18 25.08
C VAL A 206 -21.57 9.55 25.17
N LEU A 207 -21.20 10.44 26.09
CA LEU A 207 -19.81 10.87 26.31
C LEU A 207 -19.07 10.03 27.36
N THR A 208 -19.77 9.35 28.29
CA THR A 208 -19.16 8.61 29.42
C THR A 208 -19.41 7.10 29.41
N VAL A 209 -20.34 6.60 28.59
CA VAL A 209 -20.69 5.17 28.50
C VAL A 209 -20.36 4.63 27.12
N LEU A 210 -19.52 3.59 27.06
CA LEU A 210 -19.23 2.87 25.82
C LEU A 210 -20.50 2.17 25.29
N HIS A 211 -20.66 2.15 23.97
CA HIS A 211 -21.83 1.58 23.28
C HIS A 211 -23.17 2.26 23.63
N ALA A 212 -23.14 3.55 23.99
CA ALA A 212 -24.32 4.37 24.18
C ALA A 212 -24.51 5.33 23.00
N GLY A 213 -25.65 5.23 22.30
CA GLY A 213 -25.95 6.12 21.17
C GLY A 213 -27.29 5.82 20.49
N GLY A 214 -27.82 6.79 19.75
CA GLY A 214 -29.10 6.65 19.04
C GLY A 214 -29.05 5.83 17.73
N LYS A 215 -27.89 5.25 17.40
CA LYS A 215 -27.58 4.60 16.11
C LYS A 215 -27.80 3.07 16.10
N PHE A 216 -28.20 2.48 17.24
CA PHE A 216 -28.41 1.04 17.39
C PHE A 216 -29.86 0.56 17.18
N GLY A 217 -30.81 1.48 16.97
CA GLY A 217 -32.25 1.18 17.03
C GLY A 217 -32.87 0.51 15.79
N GLY A 218 -32.10 0.19 14.75
CA GLY A 218 -32.65 -0.30 13.47
C GLY A 218 -33.69 0.67 12.89
N GLU A 219 -34.87 0.19 12.53
CA GLU A 219 -35.99 1.02 12.06
C GLU A 219 -36.48 2.06 13.09
N SER A 220 -36.19 1.86 14.39
CA SER A 220 -36.53 2.80 15.47
C SER A 220 -35.40 3.78 15.81
N SER A 221 -34.27 3.73 15.10
CA SER A 221 -33.14 4.67 15.28
C SER A 221 -33.45 6.04 14.68
N GLY A 222 -32.84 7.10 15.24
CA GLY A 222 -32.94 8.46 14.70
C GLY A 222 -32.19 8.69 13.37
N TYR A 223 -31.64 7.63 12.79
CA TYR A 223 -30.86 7.58 11.55
C TYR A 223 -31.23 6.30 10.77
N SER A 224 -31.60 6.43 9.50
CA SER A 224 -31.87 5.29 8.59
C SER A 224 -30.59 4.69 7.99
N VAL A 225 -29.54 5.51 7.85
CA VAL A 225 -28.20 5.14 7.39
C VAL A 225 -27.21 5.96 8.23
N SER A 226 -26.16 5.34 8.77
CA SER A 226 -25.09 6.06 9.48
C SER A 226 -23.76 5.28 9.47
N GLY A 227 -22.63 5.98 9.51
CA GLY A 227 -21.31 5.36 9.67
C GLY A 227 -20.95 5.00 11.13
N GLY A 228 -21.63 5.64 12.09
CA GLY A 228 -21.35 5.54 13.53
C GLY A 228 -21.93 4.32 14.26
N LEU A 229 -21.74 3.09 13.75
CA LEU A 229 -22.45 1.89 14.24
C LEU A 229 -22.09 1.41 15.65
N HIS A 230 -20.86 1.67 16.13
CA HIS A 230 -20.35 1.06 17.36
C HIS A 230 -20.70 1.82 18.64
N GLY A 231 -21.21 3.05 18.55
CA GLY A 231 -21.57 3.91 19.70
C GLY A 231 -20.43 4.15 20.71
N VAL A 232 -19.17 4.12 20.24
CA VAL A 232 -17.98 4.39 21.08
C VAL A 232 -17.25 5.67 20.68
N GLY A 233 -17.39 6.15 19.44
CA GLY A 233 -16.58 7.23 18.85
C GLY A 233 -16.37 8.45 19.75
N ILE A 234 -17.44 9.19 20.04
CA ILE A 234 -17.34 10.42 20.85
C ILE A 234 -16.89 10.16 22.30
N SER A 235 -17.24 8.99 22.88
CA SER A 235 -16.77 8.59 24.21
C SER A 235 -15.28 8.25 24.24
N VAL A 236 -14.72 7.73 23.14
CA VAL A 236 -13.27 7.51 22.97
C VAL A 236 -12.55 8.84 22.80
N VAL A 237 -13.12 9.80 22.06
CA VAL A 237 -12.57 11.17 21.98
C VAL A 237 -12.53 11.82 23.36
N ASN A 238 -13.59 11.68 24.16
CA ASN A 238 -13.62 12.14 25.55
C ASN A 238 -12.57 11.44 26.43
N ALA A 239 -12.46 10.11 26.32
CA ALA A 239 -11.47 9.32 27.07
C ALA A 239 -10.02 9.72 26.77
N LEU A 240 -9.70 10.06 25.51
CA LEU A 240 -8.34 10.34 25.03
C LEU A 240 -8.01 11.84 24.93
N SER A 241 -8.85 12.70 25.54
CA SER A 241 -8.63 14.14 25.63
C SER A 241 -8.32 14.56 27.07
N GLU A 242 -7.43 15.55 27.23
CA GLU A 242 -7.25 16.29 28.48
C GLU A 242 -8.56 16.97 28.88
N ARG A 243 -9.24 17.59 27.91
CA ARG A 243 -10.48 18.34 28.10
C ARG A 243 -11.40 18.24 26.88
N VAL A 244 -12.70 18.10 27.13
CA VAL A 244 -13.77 18.24 26.11
C VAL A 244 -14.84 19.20 26.62
N ASP A 245 -15.16 20.23 25.84
CA ASP A 245 -16.28 21.14 26.08
C ASP A 245 -17.34 20.91 24.99
N VAL A 246 -18.56 20.55 25.39
CA VAL A 246 -19.68 20.34 24.47
C VAL A 246 -20.74 21.42 24.68
N THR A 247 -21.13 22.06 23.58
CA THR A 247 -22.24 23.02 23.51
C THR A 247 -23.33 22.42 22.61
N VAL A 248 -24.58 22.38 23.09
CA VAL A 248 -25.74 21.93 22.29
C VAL A 248 -26.75 23.07 22.19
N TRP A 249 -27.18 23.39 20.98
CA TRP A 249 -28.29 24.30 20.72
C TRP A 249 -29.52 23.49 20.37
N ARG A 250 -30.55 23.53 21.23
CA ARG A 250 -31.78 22.75 21.07
C ARG A 250 -32.92 23.37 21.88
N ASN A 251 -34.15 23.27 21.38
CA ASN A 251 -35.36 23.76 22.07
C ASN A 251 -35.27 25.22 22.56
N GLY A 252 -34.62 26.12 21.79
CA GLY A 252 -34.43 27.52 22.16
C GLY A 252 -33.46 27.76 23.33
N HIS A 253 -32.66 26.76 23.72
CA HIS A 253 -31.68 26.83 24.79
C HIS A 253 -30.29 26.42 24.28
N GLU A 254 -29.27 26.98 24.93
CA GLU A 254 -27.89 26.56 24.83
C GLU A 254 -27.52 25.75 26.08
N TYR A 255 -27.16 24.49 25.88
CA TYR A 255 -26.69 23.60 26.94
C TYR A 255 -25.17 23.48 26.88
N ARG A 256 -24.49 23.53 28.02
CA ARG A 256 -23.04 23.38 28.14
C ARG A 256 -22.68 22.32 29.17
N GLN A 257 -21.75 21.43 28.81
CA GLN A 257 -21.13 20.49 29.75
C GLN A 257 -19.65 20.30 29.40
N SER A 258 -18.81 20.20 30.42
CA SER A 258 -17.36 20.02 30.28
C SER A 258 -16.92 18.69 30.89
N PHE A 259 -15.89 18.09 30.32
CA PHE A 259 -15.34 16.80 30.69
C PHE A 259 -13.80 16.88 30.70
N GLU A 260 -13.17 16.12 31.59
CA GLU A 260 -11.71 15.97 31.68
C GLU A 260 -11.37 14.48 31.81
N PHE A 261 -10.44 14.00 30.97
CA PHE A 261 -9.98 12.59 30.95
C PHE A 261 -11.12 11.54 30.92
N GLY A 262 -12.21 11.83 30.20
CA GLY A 262 -13.41 10.97 30.12
C GLY A 262 -14.45 11.16 31.23
N LYS A 263 -14.20 12.00 32.23
CA LYS A 263 -15.09 12.21 33.40
C LYS A 263 -15.78 13.58 33.31
N ALA A 264 -17.07 13.65 33.60
CA ALA A 264 -17.80 14.94 33.63
C ALA A 264 -17.31 15.78 34.83
N VAL A 265 -16.90 17.03 34.58
CA VAL A 265 -16.45 17.94 35.65
C VAL A 265 -17.55 18.89 36.13
N SER A 266 -18.63 19.02 35.35
CA SER A 266 -19.79 19.84 35.69
C SER A 266 -21.11 19.15 35.31
N PRO A 267 -22.21 19.44 36.02
CA PRO A 267 -23.56 19.08 35.57
C PRO A 267 -23.94 19.91 34.34
N LEU A 268 -24.87 19.38 33.54
CA LEU A 268 -25.38 20.06 32.35
C LEU A 268 -26.00 21.42 32.70
N SER A 269 -25.36 22.50 32.28
CA SER A 269 -25.85 23.87 32.46
C SER A 269 -26.71 24.28 31.28
N ALA A 270 -27.85 24.94 31.52
CA ALA A 270 -28.78 25.37 30.48
C ALA A 270 -28.99 26.89 30.53
N PHE A 271 -28.88 27.54 29.37
CA PHE A 271 -29.05 28.97 29.20
C PHE A 271 -30.09 29.24 28.11
N PRO A 272 -31.06 30.16 28.30
CA PRO A 272 -31.99 30.52 27.23
C PRO A 272 -31.25 31.26 26.10
N LEU A 273 -31.56 30.94 24.84
CA LEU A 273 -30.95 31.64 23.71
C LEU A 273 -31.49 33.08 23.56
N PRO A 274 -30.64 34.03 23.15
CA PRO A 274 -31.07 35.37 22.72
C PRO A 274 -32.19 35.31 21.66
N ASN A 275 -33.07 36.32 21.64
CA ASN A 275 -34.25 36.34 20.75
C ASN A 275 -33.87 36.22 19.26
N ASP A 276 -32.75 36.82 18.86
CA ASP A 276 -32.12 36.76 17.53
C ASP A 276 -31.59 35.38 17.16
N GLN A 277 -31.37 34.49 18.13
CA GLN A 277 -30.77 33.16 17.95
C GLN A 277 -31.72 32.01 18.31
N LYS A 278 -33.00 32.27 18.58
CA LYS A 278 -33.99 31.24 18.97
C LYS A 278 -34.17 30.09 17.96
N GLY A 279 -33.88 30.32 16.68
CA GLY A 279 -33.91 29.29 15.63
C GLY A 279 -32.63 28.45 15.52
N ARG A 280 -31.58 28.76 16.29
CA ARG A 280 -30.30 28.04 16.24
C ARG A 280 -30.44 26.63 16.81
N THR A 281 -29.99 25.65 16.03
CA THR A 281 -29.87 24.24 16.44
C THR A 281 -28.50 23.70 16.06
N GLY A 282 -28.08 22.61 16.70
CA GLY A 282 -26.85 21.88 16.37
C GLY A 282 -25.99 21.54 17.59
N THR A 283 -24.83 20.97 17.34
CA THR A 283 -23.82 20.61 18.35
C THR A 283 -22.48 21.25 18.02
N ARG A 284 -21.74 21.72 19.03
CA ARG A 284 -20.31 21.98 18.93
C ARG A 284 -19.55 21.17 19.97
N VAL A 285 -18.57 20.40 19.52
CA VAL A 285 -17.64 19.64 20.36
C VAL A 285 -16.25 20.26 20.18
N LYS A 286 -15.69 20.83 21.26
CA LYS A 286 -14.28 21.27 21.33
C LYS A 286 -13.50 20.29 22.19
N PHE A 287 -12.37 19.76 21.70
CA PHE A 287 -11.54 18.83 22.46
C PHE A 287 -10.04 19.13 22.34
N LEU A 288 -9.31 18.93 23.44
CA LEU A 288 -7.86 19.03 23.53
C LEU A 288 -7.27 17.63 23.79
N PRO A 289 -6.51 17.04 22.84
CA PRO A 289 -5.92 15.71 22.98
C PRO A 289 -5.00 15.57 24.18
N ASP A 290 -4.98 14.38 24.80
CA ASP A 290 -4.15 14.10 25.98
C ASP A 290 -2.69 13.83 25.62
N LYS A 291 -1.78 14.70 26.09
CA LYS A 291 -0.32 14.61 25.86
C LYS A 291 0.32 13.37 26.50
N GLN A 292 -0.31 12.76 27.50
CA GLN A 292 0.15 11.50 28.10
C GLN A 292 -0.15 10.29 27.20
N VAL A 293 -1.17 10.39 26.34
CA VAL A 293 -1.55 9.35 25.37
C VAL A 293 -0.82 9.55 24.05
N PHE A 294 -0.80 10.79 23.54
CA PHE A 294 -0.23 11.14 22.23
C PHE A 294 1.21 11.63 22.35
N THR A 295 2.11 10.73 22.72
CA THR A 295 3.53 11.06 23.01
C THR A 295 4.36 11.43 21.78
N SER A 296 3.90 11.12 20.57
CA SER A 296 4.64 11.41 19.33
C SER A 296 4.40 12.83 18.79
N THR A 297 3.16 13.30 18.84
CA THR A 297 2.75 14.66 18.47
C THR A 297 1.33 14.91 18.96
N THR A 298 1.02 16.16 19.31
CA THR A 298 -0.35 16.67 19.52
C THR A 298 -0.74 17.75 18.51
N GLU A 299 0.09 18.00 17.50
CA GLU A 299 -0.19 18.97 16.44
C GLU A 299 -1.03 18.34 15.32
N PHE A 300 -2.16 18.98 14.99
CA PHE A 300 -3.01 18.59 13.88
C PHE A 300 -2.49 19.15 12.55
N ASP A 301 -2.36 18.30 11.54
CA ASP A 301 -2.01 18.72 10.19
C ASP A 301 -3.25 19.19 9.43
N TYR A 302 -3.21 20.46 9.03
CA TYR A 302 -4.25 21.08 8.21
C TYR A 302 -4.51 20.33 6.90
N ASN A 303 -3.48 19.81 6.25
CA ASN A 303 -3.62 19.18 4.93
C ASN A 303 -4.35 17.82 5.03
N THR A 304 -4.05 17.05 6.07
CA THR A 304 -4.73 15.79 6.39
C THR A 304 -6.21 15.99 6.68
N ILE A 305 -6.57 16.99 7.52
CA ILE A 305 -7.97 17.32 7.81
C ILE A 305 -8.66 17.90 6.57
N SER A 306 -7.99 18.78 5.82
CA SER A 306 -8.45 19.35 4.54
C SER A 306 -8.78 18.27 3.51
N GLY A 307 -7.94 17.23 3.43
CA GLY A 307 -8.18 16.06 2.58
C GLY A 307 -9.49 15.37 2.95
N ARG A 308 -9.65 14.97 4.22
CA ARG A 308 -10.87 14.28 4.69
C ARG A 308 -12.13 15.14 4.56
N ALA A 309 -12.06 16.43 4.89
CA ALA A 309 -13.17 17.36 4.73
C ALA A 309 -13.60 17.47 3.25
N ARG A 310 -12.65 17.54 2.31
CA ARG A 310 -12.94 17.57 0.87
C ARG A 310 -13.57 16.28 0.38
N GLU A 311 -13.08 15.11 0.79
CA GLU A 311 -13.71 13.81 0.48
C GLU A 311 -15.17 13.78 0.95
N LEU A 312 -15.43 14.20 2.18
CA LEU A 312 -16.77 14.22 2.77
C LEU A 312 -17.72 15.19 2.06
N ALA A 313 -17.24 16.34 1.59
CA ALA A 313 -18.03 17.27 0.78
C ALA A 313 -18.39 16.69 -0.60
N PHE A 314 -17.48 15.96 -1.26
CA PHE A 314 -17.79 15.24 -2.51
C PHE A 314 -18.82 14.11 -2.31
N LEU A 315 -18.77 13.41 -1.17
CA LEU A 315 -19.68 12.32 -0.83
C LEU A 315 -21.08 12.81 -0.41
N ASN A 316 -21.22 14.08 -0.04
CA ASN A 316 -22.44 14.66 0.49
C ASN A 316 -22.71 16.03 -0.19
N PRO A 317 -23.23 16.05 -1.43
CA PRO A 317 -23.28 17.26 -2.28
C PRO A 317 -24.12 18.42 -1.73
N GLN A 318 -24.95 18.16 -0.72
CA GLN A 318 -25.82 19.15 -0.06
C GLN A 318 -25.13 19.84 1.14
N VAL A 319 -23.92 19.42 1.50
CA VAL A 319 -23.22 19.88 2.70
C VAL A 319 -22.13 20.87 2.34
N THR A 320 -21.97 21.91 3.15
CA THR A 320 -20.81 22.80 3.15
C THR A 320 -19.93 22.46 4.35
N ILE A 321 -18.65 22.14 4.12
CA ILE A 321 -17.69 21.89 5.19
C ILE A 321 -16.65 23.01 5.17
N ASN A 322 -16.66 23.85 6.21
CA ASN A 322 -15.69 24.90 6.40
C ASN A 322 -14.54 24.38 7.28
N LEU A 323 -13.30 24.60 6.85
CA LEU A 323 -12.10 24.31 7.64
C LEU A 323 -11.33 25.60 7.87
N MET A 324 -11.00 25.90 9.12
CA MET A 324 -10.16 27.03 9.51
C MET A 324 -9.02 26.56 10.43
N GLN A 325 -7.83 27.13 10.23
CA GLN A 325 -6.73 27.04 11.19
C GLN A 325 -6.41 28.44 11.69
N GLU A 326 -6.66 28.65 12.98
CA GLU A 326 -6.36 29.90 13.66
C GLU A 326 -4.83 30.10 13.77
N HIS A 327 -4.40 31.35 13.74
CA HIS A 327 -3.02 31.72 13.91
C HIS A 327 -2.94 33.10 14.59
N ALA A 328 -1.95 33.32 15.46
CA ALA A 328 -1.81 34.57 16.23
C ALA A 328 -1.61 35.84 15.38
N ASN A 329 -1.16 35.66 14.13
CA ASN A 329 -1.23 36.66 13.07
C ASN A 329 -2.37 36.28 12.11
N SER A 330 -3.34 37.19 11.94
CA SER A 330 -4.52 37.05 11.07
C SER A 330 -4.20 36.80 9.60
N GLU A 331 -3.10 37.36 9.07
CA GLU A 331 -2.67 37.15 7.68
C GLU A 331 -2.21 35.70 7.40
N LYS A 332 -1.95 34.91 8.45
CA LYS A 332 -1.53 33.51 8.36
C LYS A 332 -2.67 32.53 8.68
N VAL A 333 -3.88 33.01 8.97
CA VAL A 333 -5.07 32.16 9.14
C VAL A 333 -5.34 31.46 7.81
N ARG A 334 -5.41 30.13 7.85
CA ARG A 334 -5.80 29.34 6.68
C ARG A 334 -7.29 29.04 6.78
N SER A 335 -8.02 29.28 5.71
CA SER A 335 -9.44 28.90 5.63
C SER A 335 -9.79 28.36 4.26
N ASN A 336 -10.66 27.35 4.24
CA ASN A 336 -11.21 26.77 3.03
C ASN A 336 -12.66 26.34 3.28
N ALA A 337 -13.56 26.68 2.36
CA ALA A 337 -14.90 26.10 2.30
C ALA A 337 -14.93 25.02 1.22
N TYR A 338 -15.53 23.87 1.54
CA TYR A 338 -15.71 22.74 0.62
C TYR A 338 -17.20 22.48 0.40
N HIS A 339 -17.65 22.64 -0.84
CA HIS A 339 -19.00 22.35 -1.29
C HIS A 339 -18.93 21.97 -2.78
N PHE A 340 -19.46 20.80 -3.15
CA PHE A 340 -19.31 20.20 -4.48
C PHE A 340 -20.64 19.61 -4.94
N SER A 341 -21.44 20.40 -5.66
CA SER A 341 -22.83 20.05 -5.99
C SER A 341 -22.94 18.90 -7.00
N GLY A 342 -21.93 18.70 -7.86
CA GLY A 342 -21.80 17.56 -8.76
C GLY A 342 -21.26 16.27 -8.11
N GLY A 343 -20.97 16.28 -6.80
CA GLY A 343 -20.66 15.10 -6.00
C GLY A 343 -19.52 14.23 -6.56
N LEU A 344 -19.79 12.94 -6.75
CA LEU A 344 -18.78 11.98 -7.23
C LEU A 344 -18.25 12.30 -8.65
N ASN A 345 -19.01 13.00 -9.50
CA ASN A 345 -18.51 13.42 -10.82
C ASN A 345 -17.38 14.45 -10.68
N GLU A 346 -17.58 15.47 -9.85
CA GLU A 346 -16.53 16.45 -9.54
C GLU A 346 -15.35 15.80 -8.83
N TYR A 347 -15.59 14.79 -7.99
CA TYR A 347 -14.51 14.06 -7.33
C TYR A 347 -13.63 13.29 -8.32
N VAL A 348 -14.23 12.58 -9.28
CA VAL A 348 -13.48 11.87 -10.34
C VAL A 348 -12.74 12.86 -11.25
N LEU A 349 -13.33 14.00 -11.59
CA LEU A 349 -12.63 15.08 -12.30
C LEU A 349 -11.45 15.61 -11.51
N TRP A 350 -11.62 15.84 -10.21
CA TRP A 350 -10.55 16.32 -9.33
C TRP A 350 -9.39 15.31 -9.23
N LEU A 351 -9.69 14.02 -9.13
CA LEU A 351 -8.70 12.93 -9.15
C LEU A 351 -7.99 12.74 -10.50
N ASN A 352 -8.54 13.31 -11.58
CA ASN A 352 -8.03 13.21 -12.95
C ASN A 352 -7.59 14.55 -13.54
N ASN A 353 -7.46 15.60 -12.72
CA ASN A 353 -7.19 16.96 -13.17
C ASN A 353 -5.84 17.11 -13.92
N ASP A 354 -4.84 16.28 -13.60
CA ASP A 354 -3.54 16.26 -14.27
C ASP A 354 -3.43 15.23 -15.42
N LYS A 355 -4.52 14.52 -15.74
CA LYS A 355 -4.53 13.34 -16.63
C LYS A 355 -5.22 13.59 -17.96
N GLU A 356 -4.86 12.81 -18.97
CA GLU A 356 -5.48 12.85 -20.29
C GLU A 356 -6.75 11.99 -20.30
N ARG A 357 -7.90 12.63 -20.03
CA ARG A 357 -9.23 11.99 -19.94
C ARG A 357 -9.69 11.46 -21.31
N LEU A 358 -10.13 10.19 -21.40
CA LEU A 358 -10.65 9.61 -22.65
C LEU A 358 -12.11 10.00 -22.94
N HIS A 359 -12.87 10.36 -21.91
CA HIS A 359 -14.28 10.75 -21.97
C HIS A 359 -14.65 11.52 -20.69
N GLU A 360 -15.79 12.20 -20.65
CA GLU A 360 -16.30 12.81 -19.41
C GLU A 360 -16.77 11.75 -18.39
N PRO A 361 -16.73 12.02 -17.07
CA PRO A 361 -17.08 11.02 -16.06
C PRO A 361 -18.50 10.53 -16.26
N ILE A 362 -18.69 9.23 -16.08
CA ILE A 362 -20.01 8.62 -16.11
C ILE A 362 -20.38 8.18 -14.70
N SER A 363 -21.61 8.47 -14.29
CA SER A 363 -22.10 8.17 -12.95
C SER A 363 -23.48 7.56 -12.94
N ILE A 364 -23.77 6.80 -11.90
CA ILE A 364 -25.09 6.25 -11.63
C ILE A 364 -25.44 6.40 -10.16
N HIS A 365 -26.61 7.00 -9.89
CA HIS A 365 -27.27 6.97 -8.60
C HIS A 365 -28.49 6.03 -8.68
N ARG A 366 -28.54 5.00 -7.83
CA ARG A 366 -29.65 4.04 -7.76
C ARG A 366 -29.87 3.58 -6.33
N GLU A 367 -31.12 3.34 -5.97
CA GLU A 367 -31.48 2.63 -4.76
C GLU A 367 -32.07 1.26 -5.12
N ARG A 368 -31.59 0.20 -4.46
CA ARG A 368 -32.06 -1.18 -4.64
C ARG A 368 -31.97 -1.91 -3.30
N GLU A 369 -33.06 -2.60 -2.94
CA GLU A 369 -33.10 -3.45 -1.74
C GLU A 369 -32.70 -2.69 -0.45
N GLY A 370 -33.06 -1.39 -0.36
CA GLY A 370 -32.72 -0.50 0.76
C GLY A 370 -31.26 -0.01 0.78
N VAL A 371 -30.44 -0.38 -0.21
CA VAL A 371 -29.08 0.12 -0.38
C VAL A 371 -29.06 1.17 -1.48
N ALA A 372 -28.66 2.40 -1.14
CA ALA A 372 -28.39 3.44 -2.12
C ALA A 372 -26.93 3.36 -2.59
N ILE A 373 -26.74 3.44 -3.90
CA ILE A 373 -25.46 3.26 -4.59
C ILE A 373 -25.22 4.51 -5.43
N ASP A 374 -24.05 5.09 -5.24
CA ASP A 374 -23.52 6.15 -6.08
C ASP A 374 -22.15 5.72 -6.59
N VAL A 375 -21.97 5.71 -7.91
CA VAL A 375 -20.70 5.34 -8.55
C VAL A 375 -20.40 6.37 -9.63
N ALA A 376 -19.18 6.88 -9.64
CA ALA A 376 -18.64 7.65 -10.77
C ALA A 376 -17.34 7.02 -11.27
N LEU A 377 -17.13 7.03 -12.59
CA LEU A 377 -15.97 6.39 -13.21
C LEU A 377 -15.53 7.09 -14.51
N GLN A 378 -14.22 7.07 -14.76
CA GLN A 378 -13.58 7.69 -15.92
C GLN A 378 -12.26 6.99 -16.26
N TRP A 379 -12.04 6.68 -17.54
CA TRP A 379 -10.74 6.20 -18.03
C TRP A 379 -9.86 7.34 -18.56
N SER A 380 -8.55 7.21 -18.34
CA SER A 380 -7.51 8.13 -18.83
C SER A 380 -6.49 7.42 -19.74
N ALA A 381 -6.02 8.12 -20.77
CA ALA A 381 -5.04 7.62 -21.74
C ALA A 381 -3.65 7.41 -21.10
N ASP A 382 -3.17 8.37 -20.32
CA ASP A 382 -1.81 8.44 -19.77
C ASP A 382 -1.59 7.62 -18.48
N GLN A 383 -2.65 7.04 -17.92
CA GLN A 383 -2.58 6.32 -16.65
C GLN A 383 -2.42 4.79 -16.84
N TYR A 384 -1.43 4.17 -16.20
CA TYR A 384 -1.10 2.73 -16.31
C TYR A 384 -1.55 1.88 -15.10
N THR A 385 -2.30 2.47 -14.16
CA THR A 385 -2.83 1.81 -12.96
C THR A 385 -4.32 2.13 -12.81
N ASP A 386 -5.06 1.35 -12.02
CA ASP A 386 -6.38 1.75 -11.55
C ASP A 386 -6.29 2.63 -10.30
N THR A 387 -7.25 3.53 -10.12
CA THR A 387 -7.44 4.36 -8.92
C THR A 387 -8.87 4.18 -8.45
N ILE A 388 -9.07 3.21 -7.56
CA ILE A 388 -10.39 2.79 -7.10
C ILE A 388 -10.55 3.17 -5.63
N LEU A 389 -11.53 4.03 -5.33
CA LEU A 389 -11.86 4.46 -3.98
C LEU A 389 -13.23 3.90 -3.58
N GLY A 390 -13.31 3.28 -2.41
CA GLY A 390 -14.53 2.71 -1.84
C GLY A 390 -14.96 3.45 -0.57
N TYR A 391 -16.26 3.69 -0.46
CA TYR A 391 -16.89 4.30 0.70
C TYR A 391 -18.17 3.54 1.08
N ALA A 392 -18.35 3.30 2.37
CA ALA A 392 -19.59 2.79 2.95
C ALA A 392 -20.06 3.77 4.04
N ASN A 393 -21.25 4.35 3.88
CA ASN A 393 -21.82 5.39 4.76
C ASN A 393 -20.83 6.55 5.01
N SER A 394 -20.21 7.08 3.94
CA SER A 394 -19.13 8.08 3.95
C SER A 394 -17.80 7.69 4.65
N ILE A 395 -17.68 6.46 5.16
CA ILE A 395 -16.44 5.93 5.74
C ILE A 395 -15.62 5.26 4.63
N ARG A 396 -14.32 5.59 4.56
CA ARG A 396 -13.41 5.14 3.51
C ARG A 396 -12.93 3.71 3.76
N THR A 397 -13.27 2.78 2.88
CA THR A 397 -12.87 1.38 3.00
C THR A 397 -11.53 1.15 2.30
N SER A 398 -10.42 1.42 3.02
CA SER A 398 -9.06 1.34 2.46
C SER A 398 -8.67 -0.05 1.95
N ASP A 399 -9.20 -1.11 2.58
CA ASP A 399 -8.74 -2.48 2.38
C ASP A 399 -9.66 -3.25 1.40
N GLY A 400 -10.62 -2.55 0.79
CA GLY A 400 -11.58 -3.10 -0.15
C GLY A 400 -12.94 -3.39 0.46
N GLY A 401 -13.60 -4.43 -0.04
CA GLY A 401 -14.89 -4.89 0.47
C GLY A 401 -15.83 -5.34 -0.65
N THR A 402 -16.97 -5.87 -0.25
CA THR A 402 -17.95 -6.51 -1.15
C THR A 402 -18.44 -5.60 -2.29
N HIS A 403 -18.71 -4.33 -1.98
CA HIS A 403 -19.02 -3.28 -2.96
C HIS A 403 -17.93 -3.11 -4.05
N LEU A 404 -16.66 -2.98 -3.66
CA LEU A 404 -15.53 -2.84 -4.60
C LEU A 404 -15.25 -4.11 -5.40
N ASP A 405 -15.40 -5.29 -4.79
CA ASP A 405 -15.27 -6.57 -5.48
C ASP A 405 -16.39 -6.79 -6.51
N GLY A 406 -17.59 -6.26 -6.24
CA GLY A 406 -18.71 -6.20 -7.19
C GLY A 406 -18.39 -5.30 -8.39
N MET A 407 -17.97 -4.06 -8.15
CA MET A 407 -17.60 -3.12 -9.22
C MET A 407 -16.48 -3.67 -10.12
N LYS A 408 -15.38 -4.18 -9.53
CA LYS A 408 -14.25 -4.75 -10.27
C LYS A 408 -14.67 -5.92 -11.17
N ALA A 409 -15.54 -6.80 -10.67
CA ALA A 409 -16.06 -7.93 -11.43
C ALA A 409 -16.97 -7.48 -12.58
N ALA A 410 -17.88 -6.54 -12.33
CA ALA A 410 -18.80 -6.00 -13.31
C ALA A 410 -18.09 -5.31 -14.49
N VAL A 411 -17.13 -4.42 -14.22
CA VAL A 411 -16.33 -3.74 -15.27
C VAL A 411 -15.60 -4.77 -16.15
N THR A 412 -14.90 -5.72 -15.52
CA THR A 412 -14.14 -6.75 -16.23
C THR A 412 -15.02 -7.63 -17.12
N ARG A 413 -16.19 -8.05 -16.60
CA ARG A 413 -17.15 -8.88 -17.34
C ARG A 413 -17.77 -8.09 -18.50
N THR A 414 -18.21 -6.87 -18.26
CA THR A 414 -18.88 -6.01 -19.24
C THR A 414 -17.96 -5.66 -20.41
N LEU A 415 -16.73 -5.22 -20.14
CA LEU A 415 -15.76 -4.89 -21.20
C LEU A 415 -15.40 -6.10 -22.07
N ASN A 416 -15.23 -7.30 -21.48
CA ASN A 416 -15.02 -8.51 -22.27
C ASN A 416 -16.24 -8.84 -23.14
N THR A 417 -17.47 -8.74 -22.62
CA THR A 417 -18.70 -8.98 -23.39
C THR A 417 -18.88 -7.98 -24.53
N LEU A 418 -18.72 -6.68 -24.27
CA LEU A 418 -18.82 -5.63 -25.27
C LEU A 418 -17.72 -5.73 -26.33
N GLY A 419 -16.47 -6.02 -25.94
CA GLY A 419 -15.37 -6.19 -26.89
C GLY A 419 -15.54 -7.39 -27.83
N ARG A 420 -16.22 -8.45 -27.39
CA ARG A 420 -16.64 -9.58 -28.24
C ARG A 420 -17.78 -9.18 -29.18
N LYS A 421 -18.81 -8.48 -28.68
CA LYS A 421 -19.95 -7.96 -29.46
C LYS A 421 -19.48 -7.00 -30.57
N ALA A 422 -18.52 -6.12 -30.26
CA ALA A 422 -17.88 -5.20 -31.19
C ALA A 422 -16.83 -5.85 -32.12
N LYS A 423 -16.53 -7.16 -31.96
CA LYS A 423 -15.51 -7.92 -32.72
C LYS A 423 -14.07 -7.40 -32.58
N ILE A 424 -13.80 -6.53 -31.60
CA ILE A 424 -12.46 -6.04 -31.24
C ILE A 424 -11.66 -7.16 -30.56
N LEU A 425 -12.31 -7.96 -29.71
CA LEU A 425 -11.82 -9.23 -29.18
C LEU A 425 -12.32 -10.36 -30.08
N LYS A 426 -11.41 -11.15 -30.67
CA LYS A 426 -11.79 -12.28 -31.54
C LYS A 426 -12.21 -13.48 -30.69
N GLU A 427 -13.04 -14.37 -31.24
CA GLU A 427 -13.49 -15.58 -30.54
C GLU A 427 -12.35 -16.44 -29.98
N LYS A 428 -11.21 -16.47 -30.67
CA LYS A 428 -10.02 -17.25 -30.30
C LYS A 428 -9.06 -16.55 -29.35
N ASP A 429 -9.23 -15.25 -29.10
CA ASP A 429 -8.35 -14.50 -28.20
C ASP A 429 -8.68 -14.87 -26.74
N GLU A 430 -7.69 -14.78 -25.85
CA GLU A 430 -7.92 -14.92 -24.41
C GLU A 430 -8.72 -13.72 -23.88
N ASN A 431 -9.52 -13.91 -22.82
CA ASN A 431 -10.22 -12.80 -22.17
C ASN A 431 -9.23 -11.88 -21.45
N LEU A 432 -9.51 -10.59 -21.45
CA LEU A 432 -8.78 -9.60 -20.67
C LEU A 432 -8.94 -9.93 -19.18
N SER A 433 -7.82 -10.00 -18.45
CA SER A 433 -7.84 -10.08 -16.99
C SER A 433 -8.42 -8.79 -16.40
N GLY A 434 -8.84 -8.84 -15.13
CA GLY A 434 -9.43 -7.67 -14.48
C GLY A 434 -8.48 -6.47 -14.43
N ASP A 435 -7.19 -6.70 -14.24
CA ASP A 435 -6.22 -5.62 -14.07
C ASP A 435 -5.99 -4.87 -15.39
N HIS A 436 -5.95 -5.59 -16.52
CA HIS A 436 -5.86 -4.95 -17.85
C HIS A 436 -7.17 -4.27 -18.25
N ALA A 437 -8.33 -4.83 -17.88
CA ALA A 437 -9.62 -4.22 -18.14
C ALA A 437 -9.85 -2.91 -17.37
N ARG A 438 -9.15 -2.73 -16.23
CA ARG A 438 -9.21 -1.51 -15.40
C ARG A 438 -8.00 -0.58 -15.61
N GLU A 439 -7.10 -0.85 -16.55
CA GLU A 439 -5.91 -0.02 -16.71
C GLU A 439 -6.27 1.43 -17.10
N GLY A 440 -5.85 2.38 -16.26
CA GLY A 440 -6.20 3.80 -16.41
C GLY A 440 -7.61 4.17 -15.96
N LEU A 441 -8.33 3.28 -15.26
CA LEU A 441 -9.63 3.56 -14.65
C LEU A 441 -9.46 4.32 -13.33
N THR A 442 -10.03 5.51 -13.23
CA THR A 442 -10.35 6.14 -11.95
C THR A 442 -11.83 5.94 -11.64
N CYS A 443 -12.15 5.42 -10.46
CA CYS A 443 -13.53 5.14 -10.05
C CYS A 443 -13.71 5.39 -8.55
N VAL A 444 -14.83 6.02 -8.20
CA VAL A 444 -15.29 6.18 -6.82
C VAL A 444 -16.61 5.44 -6.67
N VAL A 445 -16.70 4.56 -5.66
CA VAL A 445 -17.88 3.77 -5.32
C VAL A 445 -18.31 4.13 -3.90
N ALA A 446 -19.46 4.78 -3.74
CA ALA A 446 -20.06 5.07 -2.46
C ALA A 446 -21.36 4.27 -2.29
N VAL A 447 -21.45 3.50 -1.21
CA VAL A 447 -22.69 2.78 -0.83
C VAL A 447 -23.23 3.31 0.49
N LYS A 448 -24.56 3.42 0.56
CA LYS A 448 -25.33 3.75 1.75
C LYS A 448 -26.12 2.52 2.14
N VAL A 449 -25.68 1.85 3.20
CA VAL A 449 -26.18 0.56 3.69
C VAL A 449 -26.83 0.77 5.06
N PRO A 450 -28.07 0.32 5.32
CA PRO A 450 -28.74 0.51 6.61
C PRO A 450 -28.03 -0.21 7.77
N ASN A 451 -27.60 -1.46 7.54
CA ASN A 451 -26.87 -2.28 8.51
C ASN A 451 -25.51 -2.73 7.91
N PRO A 452 -24.48 -1.87 7.91
CA PRO A 452 -23.15 -2.25 7.43
C PRO A 452 -22.45 -3.21 8.42
N GLU A 453 -21.85 -4.26 7.88
CA GLU A 453 -20.97 -5.16 8.61
C GLU A 453 -19.52 -4.90 8.15
N PHE A 454 -18.64 -4.54 9.08
CA PHE A 454 -17.22 -4.34 8.82
C PHE A 454 -16.38 -5.47 9.43
N GLU A 455 -15.30 -5.87 8.78
CA GLU A 455 -14.41 -6.94 9.28
C GLU A 455 -13.68 -6.59 10.60
N GLY A 456 -13.68 -5.32 11.00
CA GLY A 456 -13.10 -4.86 12.26
C GLY A 456 -13.44 -3.41 12.62
N GLN A 457 -13.09 -3.01 13.85
CA GLN A 457 -13.44 -1.71 14.45
C GLN A 457 -12.98 -0.49 13.64
N THR A 458 -11.87 -0.60 12.91
CA THR A 458 -11.31 0.46 12.04
C THR A 458 -12.10 0.66 10.74
N LYS A 459 -13.14 -0.16 10.49
CA LYS A 459 -14.08 -0.04 9.35
C LYS A 459 -13.42 -0.02 7.96
N THR A 460 -12.23 -0.61 7.83
CA THR A 460 -11.43 -0.55 6.60
C THR A 460 -11.96 -1.43 5.46
N ARG A 461 -12.80 -2.43 5.77
CA ARG A 461 -13.37 -3.37 4.79
C ARG A 461 -14.83 -3.71 5.08
N LEU A 462 -15.69 -3.60 4.06
CA LEU A 462 -17.11 -3.95 4.11
C LEU A 462 -17.34 -5.43 3.80
N GLY A 463 -18.08 -6.13 4.67
CA GLY A 463 -18.35 -7.57 4.62
C GLY A 463 -19.69 -7.99 4.02
N ASN A 464 -20.70 -7.10 3.97
CA ASN A 464 -22.07 -7.38 3.50
C ASN A 464 -22.12 -8.11 2.13
N PRO A 465 -22.45 -9.41 2.06
CA PRO A 465 -22.41 -10.19 0.81
C PRO A 465 -23.39 -9.70 -0.27
N GLU A 466 -24.57 -9.24 0.15
CA GLU A 466 -25.64 -8.74 -0.71
C GLU A 466 -25.22 -7.52 -1.53
N VAL A 467 -24.50 -6.58 -0.90
CA VAL A 467 -24.02 -5.33 -1.53
C VAL A 467 -23.17 -5.62 -2.76
N ARG A 468 -22.41 -6.73 -2.78
CA ARG A 468 -21.63 -7.16 -3.95
C ARG A 468 -22.50 -7.34 -5.18
N ARG A 469 -23.64 -8.03 -5.06
CA ARG A 469 -24.55 -8.29 -6.19
C ARG A 469 -25.21 -6.99 -6.66
N ILE A 470 -25.65 -6.15 -5.73
CA ILE A 470 -26.39 -4.94 -6.07
C ILE A 470 -25.48 -3.95 -6.82
N VAL A 471 -24.23 -3.76 -6.36
CA VAL A 471 -23.22 -2.94 -7.05
C VAL A 471 -22.80 -3.55 -8.38
N ASP A 472 -22.57 -4.87 -8.44
CA ASP A 472 -22.21 -5.57 -9.69
C ASP A 472 -23.27 -5.37 -10.79
N GLN A 473 -24.56 -5.43 -10.45
CA GLN A 473 -25.66 -5.15 -11.38
C GLN A 473 -25.71 -3.67 -11.81
N ALA A 474 -25.68 -2.74 -10.85
CA ALA A 474 -25.76 -1.30 -11.15
C ALA A 474 -24.59 -0.81 -12.04
N VAL A 475 -23.37 -1.30 -11.79
CA VAL A 475 -22.19 -0.97 -12.59
C VAL A 475 -22.25 -1.63 -13.97
N GLN A 476 -22.72 -2.88 -14.07
CA GLN A 476 -22.92 -3.52 -15.38
C GLN A 476 -23.91 -2.73 -16.24
N GLU A 477 -25.04 -2.28 -15.66
CA GLU A 477 -26.04 -1.47 -16.36
C GLU A 477 -25.43 -0.15 -16.88
N LEU A 478 -24.82 0.65 -15.99
CA LEU A 478 -24.17 1.92 -16.35
C LEU A 478 -23.14 1.77 -17.48
N VAL A 479 -22.21 0.82 -17.32
CA VAL A 479 -21.11 0.64 -18.27
C VAL A 479 -21.61 0.09 -19.60
N THR A 480 -22.65 -0.75 -19.60
CA THR A 480 -23.28 -1.24 -20.84
C THR A 480 -24.01 -0.12 -21.57
N GLU A 481 -24.90 0.60 -20.88
CA GLU A 481 -25.70 1.66 -21.47
C GLU A 481 -24.83 2.75 -22.10
N TYR A 482 -23.81 3.22 -21.37
CA TYR A 482 -22.92 4.27 -21.86
C TYR A 482 -22.06 3.83 -23.05
N LEU A 483 -21.40 2.66 -22.96
CA LEU A 483 -20.45 2.23 -23.99
C LEU A 483 -21.13 1.70 -25.26
N GLU A 484 -22.39 1.25 -25.20
CA GLU A 484 -23.17 0.96 -26.41
C GLU A 484 -23.58 2.23 -27.16
N GLN A 485 -23.79 3.35 -26.45
CA GLN A 485 -24.04 4.67 -27.05
C GLN A 485 -22.74 5.35 -27.55
N HIS A 486 -21.58 5.01 -26.99
CA HIS A 486 -20.28 5.65 -27.27
C HIS A 486 -19.24 4.65 -27.81
N PRO A 487 -19.39 4.13 -29.05
CA PRO A 487 -18.52 3.10 -29.61
C PRO A 487 -17.05 3.54 -29.75
N ASN A 488 -16.79 4.82 -30.03
CA ASN A 488 -15.43 5.37 -30.12
C ASN A 488 -14.70 5.28 -28.76
N THR A 489 -15.41 5.55 -27.66
CA THR A 489 -14.88 5.44 -26.30
C THR A 489 -14.64 3.99 -25.91
N LEU A 490 -15.54 3.08 -26.28
CA LEU A 490 -15.37 1.64 -26.11
C LEU A 490 -14.12 1.13 -26.85
N GLU A 491 -13.89 1.57 -28.09
CA GLU A 491 -12.70 1.19 -28.87
C GLU A 491 -11.41 1.73 -28.23
N ALA A 492 -11.40 2.98 -27.76
CA ALA A 492 -10.25 3.56 -27.07
C ALA A 492 -9.88 2.79 -25.79
N ILE A 493 -10.87 2.48 -24.94
CA ILE A 493 -10.68 1.72 -23.69
C ILE A 493 -10.18 0.29 -24.00
N LEU A 494 -10.81 -0.41 -24.95
CA LEU A 494 -10.40 -1.77 -25.31
C LEU A 494 -9.03 -1.82 -26.00
N SER A 495 -8.69 -0.82 -26.82
CA SER A 495 -7.36 -0.70 -27.43
C SER A 495 -6.28 -0.55 -26.35
N LYS A 496 -6.50 0.30 -25.36
CA LYS A 496 -5.61 0.46 -24.19
C LYS A 496 -5.48 -0.85 -23.40
N ALA A 497 -6.59 -1.48 -23.04
CA ALA A 497 -6.60 -2.75 -22.32
C ALA A 497 -5.92 -3.90 -23.10
N LEU A 498 -6.02 -3.91 -24.43
CA LEU A 498 -5.32 -4.85 -25.30
C LEU A 498 -3.82 -4.58 -25.40
N GLN A 499 -3.39 -3.32 -25.41
CA GLN A 499 -1.97 -2.95 -25.36
C GLN A 499 -1.36 -3.39 -24.03
N ALA A 500 -2.03 -3.10 -22.91
CA ALA A 500 -1.68 -3.57 -21.58
C ALA A 500 -1.52 -5.10 -21.51
N PHE A 501 -2.54 -5.86 -21.95
CA PHE A 501 -2.51 -7.32 -21.98
C PHE A 501 -1.37 -7.86 -22.85
N ARG A 502 -1.13 -7.27 -24.02
CA ARG A 502 -0.01 -7.65 -24.91
C ARG A 502 1.35 -7.36 -24.26
N ALA A 503 1.52 -6.23 -23.58
CA ALA A 503 2.74 -5.89 -22.85
C ALA A 503 2.98 -6.86 -21.68
N ALA A 504 1.95 -7.15 -20.88
CA ALA A 504 2.01 -8.11 -19.78
C ALA A 504 2.33 -9.54 -20.26
N MET A 505 1.74 -9.98 -21.36
CA MET A 505 2.03 -11.30 -21.96
C MET A 505 3.44 -11.35 -22.60
N ALA A 506 3.92 -10.25 -23.18
CA ALA A 506 5.31 -10.14 -23.64
C ALA A 506 6.29 -10.18 -22.47
N ALA A 507 6.00 -9.48 -21.37
CA ALA A 507 6.78 -9.50 -20.14
C ALA A 507 6.78 -10.88 -19.49
N LYS A 508 5.63 -11.58 -19.41
CA LYS A 508 5.55 -12.97 -18.93
C LYS A 508 6.41 -13.91 -19.79
N LYS A 509 6.30 -13.84 -21.12
CA LYS A 509 7.14 -14.63 -22.04
C LYS A 509 8.63 -14.31 -21.88
N ALA A 510 9.00 -13.06 -21.67
CA ALA A 510 10.37 -12.64 -21.42
C ALA A 510 10.90 -13.17 -20.07
N ARG A 511 10.10 -13.07 -18.99
CA ARG A 511 10.36 -13.67 -17.68
C ARG A 511 10.56 -15.19 -17.77
N GLU A 512 9.67 -15.91 -18.48
CA GLU A 512 9.81 -17.35 -18.71
C GLU A 512 11.06 -17.70 -19.53
N LEU A 513 11.42 -16.90 -20.54
CA LEU A 513 12.65 -17.07 -21.32
C LEU A 513 13.91 -16.89 -20.44
N VAL A 514 13.92 -15.88 -19.56
CA VAL A 514 15.01 -15.69 -18.59
C VAL A 514 15.05 -16.86 -17.59
N ARG A 515 13.90 -17.28 -17.04
CA ARG A 515 13.84 -18.41 -16.09
C ARG A 515 14.31 -19.72 -16.72
N ARG A 516 13.91 -20.02 -17.97
CA ARG A 516 14.41 -21.19 -18.72
C ARG A 516 15.90 -21.10 -19.01
N LYS A 517 16.42 -19.90 -19.35
CA LYS A 517 17.86 -19.68 -19.50
C LYS A 517 18.62 -19.91 -18.19
N ASN A 518 18.10 -19.46 -17.04
CA ASN A 518 18.74 -19.68 -15.73
C ASN A 518 18.80 -21.16 -15.35
N VAL A 519 17.73 -21.92 -15.59
CA VAL A 519 17.70 -23.38 -15.34
C VAL A 519 18.66 -24.16 -16.24
N LEU A 520 18.87 -23.72 -17.49
CA LEU A 520 19.81 -24.35 -18.44
C LEU A 520 21.24 -23.79 -18.40
N LYS A 521 21.48 -22.68 -17.69
CA LYS A 521 22.78 -21.98 -17.60
C LYS A 521 23.15 -21.55 -16.17
N SER A 522 22.92 -22.40 -15.18
CA SER A 522 23.28 -22.11 -13.78
C SER A 522 24.78 -21.91 -13.51
N SER A 523 25.64 -22.01 -14.54
CA SER A 523 27.10 -21.83 -14.47
C SER A 523 27.65 -20.60 -15.20
N MET A 524 26.83 -19.82 -15.93
CA MET A 524 27.32 -18.66 -16.69
C MET A 524 26.84 -17.33 -16.12
N LEU A 525 27.65 -16.80 -15.18
CA LEU A 525 27.62 -15.40 -14.77
C LEU A 525 27.86 -14.47 -15.97
N PRO A 526 27.44 -13.19 -15.91
CA PRO A 526 27.68 -12.23 -16.98
C PRO A 526 29.18 -12.10 -17.29
N GLY A 527 29.59 -12.21 -18.55
CA GLY A 527 31.02 -12.23 -18.92
C GLY A 527 31.82 -10.96 -18.58
N LYS A 528 31.16 -9.88 -18.19
CA LYS A 528 31.79 -8.65 -17.64
C LYS A 528 32.04 -8.72 -16.13
N LEU A 529 31.29 -9.54 -15.38
CA LEU A 529 31.38 -9.62 -13.93
C LEU A 529 32.74 -10.21 -13.54
N SER A 530 33.53 -9.43 -12.81
CA SER A 530 34.78 -9.89 -12.21
C SER A 530 34.50 -10.28 -10.76
N ASP A 531 34.08 -11.53 -10.58
CA ASP A 531 33.55 -12.05 -9.32
C ASP A 531 34.61 -12.20 -8.21
N CYS A 532 34.15 -12.36 -6.97
CA CYS A 532 34.96 -12.72 -5.81
C CYS A 532 34.93 -14.23 -5.51
N SER A 533 35.83 -14.71 -4.65
CA SER A 533 35.85 -16.12 -4.23
C SER A 533 34.97 -16.42 -3.00
N CYS A 534 34.43 -15.41 -2.32
CA CYS A 534 33.57 -15.59 -1.16
C CYS A 534 32.20 -16.13 -1.59
N THR A 535 31.75 -17.19 -0.93
CA THR A 535 30.43 -17.80 -1.13
C THR A 535 29.39 -17.35 -0.11
N ASP A 536 29.78 -16.62 0.95
CA ASP A 536 28.89 -16.08 1.97
C ASP A 536 28.45 -14.65 1.58
N PRO A 537 27.17 -14.43 1.20
CA PRO A 537 26.69 -13.13 0.77
C PRO A 537 26.84 -12.02 1.82
N ARG A 538 26.93 -12.36 3.11
CA ARG A 538 27.10 -11.39 4.21
C ARG A 538 28.46 -10.70 4.17
N ASN A 539 29.49 -11.42 3.73
CA ASN A 539 30.86 -10.94 3.62
C ASN A 539 31.20 -10.47 2.20
N ALA A 540 30.48 -10.96 1.20
CA ALA A 540 30.66 -10.58 -0.19
C ALA A 540 30.02 -9.22 -0.53
N GLU A 541 30.72 -8.42 -1.32
CA GLU A 541 30.28 -7.11 -1.79
C GLU A 541 30.55 -6.92 -3.28
N ILE A 542 29.77 -6.07 -3.94
CA ILE A 542 29.89 -5.79 -5.37
C ILE A 542 29.92 -4.29 -5.64
N PHE A 543 30.91 -3.86 -6.42
CA PHE A 543 31.01 -2.50 -6.94
C PHE A 543 30.45 -2.44 -8.36
N ILE A 544 29.42 -1.62 -8.55
CA ILE A 544 28.85 -1.28 -9.87
C ILE A 544 29.54 0.00 -10.32
N VAL A 545 30.33 -0.09 -11.40
CA VAL A 545 31.25 0.97 -11.83
C VAL A 545 30.93 1.49 -13.22
N GLU A 546 31.23 2.77 -13.43
CA GLU A 546 31.03 3.47 -14.70
C GLU A 546 32.14 3.13 -15.70
N GLY A 547 31.77 2.44 -16.78
CA GLY A 547 32.68 2.11 -17.88
C GLY A 547 33.68 0.98 -17.60
N ASP A 548 34.25 0.47 -18.69
CA ASP A 548 35.29 -0.56 -18.61
C ASP A 548 36.63 0.00 -18.08
N SER A 549 36.84 1.33 -18.11
CA SER A 549 38.06 2.00 -17.62
C SER A 549 38.17 1.96 -16.09
N ALA A 550 37.19 2.54 -15.37
CA ALA A 550 37.12 2.45 -13.92
C ALA A 550 37.00 0.99 -13.46
N GLY A 551 36.27 0.15 -14.22
CA GLY A 551 36.24 -1.31 -14.02
C GLY A 551 37.60 -1.99 -14.13
N GLY A 552 38.49 -1.51 -15.00
CA GLY A 552 39.88 -1.98 -15.10
C GLY A 552 40.68 -1.69 -13.84
N SER A 553 40.69 -0.42 -13.38
CA SER A 553 41.41 0.00 -12.17
C SER A 553 40.85 -0.68 -10.91
N ALA A 554 39.52 -0.72 -10.75
CA ALA A 554 38.86 -1.37 -9.62
C ALA A 554 39.12 -2.90 -9.61
N LYS A 555 39.10 -3.57 -10.78
CA LYS A 555 39.42 -5.01 -10.87
C LYS A 555 40.84 -5.34 -10.44
N GLN A 556 41.80 -4.42 -10.66
CA GLN A 556 43.19 -4.58 -10.26
C GLN A 556 43.42 -4.26 -8.78
N GLY A 557 42.75 -3.22 -8.25
CA GLY A 557 42.92 -2.76 -6.86
C GLY A 557 42.14 -3.55 -5.81
N ARG A 558 41.05 -4.24 -6.19
CA ARG A 558 40.16 -4.96 -5.25
C ARG A 558 40.84 -6.10 -4.47
N ASP A 559 40.27 -6.42 -3.31
CA ASP A 559 40.46 -7.73 -2.69
C ASP A 559 39.55 -8.77 -3.36
N ARG A 560 40.19 -9.64 -4.13
CA ARG A 560 39.56 -10.75 -4.88
C ARG A 560 38.76 -11.71 -3.99
N ARG A 561 39.08 -11.76 -2.69
CA ARG A 561 38.47 -12.69 -1.75
C ARG A 561 36.99 -12.41 -1.58
N PHE A 562 36.59 -11.14 -1.46
CA PHE A 562 35.21 -10.76 -1.11
C PHE A 562 34.59 -9.64 -1.97
N GLN A 563 35.37 -8.93 -2.80
CA GLN A 563 34.88 -7.82 -3.62
C GLN A 563 34.70 -8.23 -5.08
N ALA A 564 33.50 -8.13 -5.64
CA ALA A 564 33.22 -8.30 -7.06
C ALA A 564 33.11 -6.93 -7.78
N ILE A 565 33.43 -6.88 -9.07
CA ILE A 565 33.31 -5.66 -9.89
C ILE A 565 32.43 -5.92 -11.10
N LEU A 566 31.44 -5.06 -11.35
CA LEU A 566 30.55 -5.09 -12.51
C LEU A 566 30.61 -3.75 -13.27
N PRO A 567 31.34 -3.67 -14.40
CA PRO A 567 31.37 -2.47 -15.23
C PRO A 567 30.12 -2.35 -16.10
N LEU A 568 29.55 -1.15 -16.12
CA LEU A 568 28.44 -0.76 -16.98
C LEU A 568 28.95 -0.11 -18.27
N ARG A 569 28.19 -0.22 -19.37
CA ARG A 569 28.49 0.46 -20.63
C ARG A 569 27.40 1.48 -20.98
N GLY A 570 27.79 2.75 -20.99
CA GLY A 570 26.89 3.86 -21.31
C GLY A 570 25.79 4.05 -20.26
N LYS A 571 24.81 4.89 -20.61
CA LYS A 571 23.68 5.23 -19.73
C LYS A 571 22.68 4.08 -19.70
N ILE A 572 22.24 3.71 -18.50
CA ILE A 572 21.28 2.63 -18.27
C ILE A 572 19.91 3.00 -18.88
N LEU A 573 19.15 1.99 -19.32
CA LEU A 573 17.76 2.20 -19.72
C LEU A 573 16.95 2.78 -18.55
N ASN A 574 16.39 3.97 -18.71
CA ASN A 574 15.40 4.50 -17.77
C ASN A 574 14.15 3.60 -17.80
N ILE A 575 13.95 2.84 -16.73
CA ILE A 575 12.84 1.88 -16.62
C ILE A 575 11.50 2.52 -16.24
N GLU A 576 11.48 3.78 -15.80
CA GLU A 576 10.24 4.50 -15.47
C GLU A 576 9.39 4.75 -16.73
N ARG A 577 10.05 4.89 -17.88
CA ARG A 577 9.45 5.23 -19.19
C ARG A 577 9.28 4.01 -20.12
N LYS A 578 9.33 2.81 -19.55
CA LYS A 578 9.45 1.55 -20.30
C LYS A 578 8.66 0.42 -19.65
N ASP A 579 8.09 -0.42 -20.50
CA ASP A 579 7.37 -1.61 -20.09
C ASP A 579 8.34 -2.71 -19.60
N ASP A 580 7.84 -3.61 -18.75
CA ASP A 580 8.62 -4.72 -18.21
C ASP A 580 9.26 -5.58 -19.31
N ALA A 581 8.65 -5.69 -20.50
CA ALA A 581 9.25 -6.46 -21.59
C ALA A 581 10.49 -5.77 -22.20
N ALA A 582 10.59 -4.44 -22.17
CA ALA A 582 11.82 -3.72 -22.53
C ALA A 582 12.91 -3.90 -21.48
N ILE A 583 12.57 -3.90 -20.18
CA ILE A 583 13.50 -4.22 -19.08
C ILE A 583 14.16 -5.58 -19.33
N TYR A 584 13.36 -6.63 -19.61
CA TYR A 584 13.87 -7.98 -19.89
C TYR A 584 14.51 -8.15 -21.27
N LYS A 585 14.45 -7.17 -22.17
CA LYS A 585 15.22 -7.18 -23.44
C LYS A 585 16.58 -6.51 -23.31
N ASN A 586 16.79 -5.63 -22.34
CA ASN A 586 18.04 -4.90 -22.18
C ASN A 586 19.14 -5.77 -21.57
N GLN A 587 20.29 -5.85 -22.23
CA GLN A 587 21.40 -6.72 -21.81
C GLN A 587 22.06 -6.27 -20.50
N GLU A 588 22.22 -4.97 -20.26
CA GLU A 588 22.86 -4.47 -19.03
C GLU A 588 21.96 -4.68 -17.80
N ILE A 589 20.64 -4.50 -17.95
CA ILE A 589 19.68 -4.84 -16.89
C ILE A 589 19.63 -6.35 -16.64
N GLN A 590 19.64 -7.20 -17.67
CA GLN A 590 19.80 -8.64 -17.49
C GLN A 590 21.09 -8.98 -16.73
N ASN A 591 22.22 -8.35 -17.09
CA ASN A 591 23.51 -8.57 -16.42
C ASN A 591 23.42 -8.19 -14.92
N LEU A 592 22.78 -7.07 -14.58
CA LEU A 592 22.56 -6.63 -13.20
C LEU A 592 21.71 -7.63 -12.41
N ILE A 593 20.54 -8.04 -12.94
CA ILE A 593 19.64 -9.00 -12.30
C ILE A 593 20.35 -10.33 -12.03
N LEU A 594 21.11 -10.83 -13.02
CA LEU A 594 21.85 -12.10 -12.93
C LEU A 594 23.06 -12.01 -11.99
N ALA A 595 23.83 -10.92 -12.03
CA ALA A 595 24.99 -10.75 -11.17
C ALA A 595 24.60 -10.69 -9.69
N LEU A 596 23.53 -9.94 -9.37
CA LEU A 596 23.09 -9.70 -8.00
C LEU A 596 22.23 -10.82 -7.42
N GLY A 597 21.51 -11.58 -8.27
CA GLY A 597 20.55 -12.60 -7.81
C GLY A 597 19.17 -12.03 -7.46
N LEU A 598 18.74 -10.92 -8.08
CA LEU A 598 17.48 -10.22 -7.74
C LEU A 598 16.19 -10.99 -8.04
N GLY A 599 16.28 -12.17 -8.65
CA GLY A 599 15.13 -12.95 -9.08
C GLY A 599 14.28 -12.25 -10.15
N VAL A 600 13.02 -12.66 -10.24
CA VAL A 600 12.06 -12.15 -11.23
C VAL A 600 11.15 -11.11 -10.58
N LYS A 601 10.89 -9.99 -11.29
CA LYS A 601 10.03 -8.91 -10.80
C LYS A 601 8.62 -9.45 -10.49
N GLY A 602 8.17 -9.20 -9.26
CA GLY A 602 6.89 -9.64 -8.73
C GLY A 602 6.87 -11.01 -8.03
N GLU A 603 8.01 -11.69 -7.91
CA GLU A 603 8.17 -12.81 -6.95
C GLU A 603 8.58 -12.25 -5.57
N GLU A 604 8.28 -12.98 -4.47
CA GLU A 604 8.68 -12.57 -3.12
C GLU A 604 10.20 -12.48 -3.01
N PHE A 605 10.68 -11.36 -2.45
CA PHE A 605 12.11 -11.13 -2.26
C PHE A 605 12.61 -11.82 -0.99
N SER A 606 13.58 -12.72 -1.13
CA SER A 606 14.38 -13.18 0.01
C SER A 606 15.78 -12.57 -0.05
N LYS A 607 16.25 -12.04 1.08
CA LYS A 607 17.62 -11.56 1.22
C LYS A 607 18.64 -12.68 0.98
N ASP A 608 18.30 -13.92 1.32
CA ASP A 608 19.15 -15.10 1.15
C ASP A 608 19.38 -15.49 -0.32
N SER A 609 18.57 -14.97 -1.26
CA SER A 609 18.80 -15.19 -2.70
C SER A 609 19.81 -14.20 -3.30
N LEU A 610 20.22 -13.16 -2.57
CA LEU A 610 21.26 -12.24 -3.01
C LEU A 610 22.63 -12.89 -2.98
N ARG A 611 23.45 -12.56 -3.99
CA ARG A 611 24.86 -12.99 -4.06
C ARG A 611 25.80 -12.09 -3.24
N TYR A 612 25.39 -10.85 -2.96
CA TYR A 612 26.16 -9.85 -2.22
C TYR A 612 25.22 -9.03 -1.34
N HIS A 613 25.48 -8.92 -0.03
CA HIS A 613 24.67 -8.09 0.88
C HIS A 613 25.06 -6.61 0.86
N LYS A 614 26.18 -6.25 0.23
CA LYS A 614 26.60 -4.87 0.00
C LYS A 614 26.72 -4.61 -1.50
N ILE A 615 25.80 -3.82 -2.02
CA ILE A 615 25.76 -3.35 -3.41
C ILE A 615 26.22 -1.90 -3.41
N ILE A 616 27.43 -1.65 -3.89
CA ILE A 616 28.09 -0.33 -3.85
C ILE A 616 28.03 0.28 -5.25
N ILE A 617 27.29 1.38 -5.38
CA ILE A 617 27.27 2.21 -6.59
C ILE A 617 28.49 3.12 -6.54
N LEU A 618 29.40 2.99 -7.51
CA LEU A 618 30.65 3.74 -7.57
C LEU A 618 30.77 4.39 -8.97
N THR A 619 30.22 5.60 -9.06
CA THR A 619 30.19 6.46 -10.26
C THR A 619 31.18 7.62 -10.13
N ASP A 620 31.52 8.26 -11.24
CA ASP A 620 32.37 9.45 -11.21
C ASP A 620 31.66 10.63 -10.53
N ALA A 621 32.45 11.60 -10.04
CA ALA A 621 31.98 12.81 -9.37
C ALA A 621 31.65 13.92 -10.39
N ASP A 622 30.86 13.57 -11.40
CA ASP A 622 30.45 14.47 -12.48
C ASP A 622 28.94 14.37 -12.78
N VAL A 623 28.50 15.12 -13.79
CA VAL A 623 27.09 15.16 -14.20
C VAL A 623 26.57 13.85 -14.80
N ASP A 624 27.44 13.04 -15.41
CA ASP A 624 27.05 11.78 -16.03
C ASP A 624 27.05 10.62 -15.03
N GLY A 625 28.00 10.60 -14.09
CA GLY A 625 27.99 9.73 -12.92
C GLY A 625 26.78 9.99 -12.01
N ALA A 626 26.42 11.26 -11.77
CA ALA A 626 25.18 11.62 -11.06
C ALA A 626 23.92 11.11 -11.80
N HIS A 627 23.90 11.17 -13.13
CA HIS A 627 22.79 10.67 -13.95
C HIS A 627 22.71 9.13 -13.89
N ILE A 628 23.83 8.41 -14.05
CA ILE A 628 23.89 6.94 -13.95
C ILE A 628 23.50 6.48 -12.55
N ARG A 629 23.98 7.16 -11.50
CA ARG A 629 23.55 6.93 -10.11
C ARG A 629 22.03 7.04 -9.99
N THR A 630 21.42 8.11 -10.49
CA THR A 630 19.97 8.30 -10.42
C THR A 630 19.20 7.23 -11.20
N LEU A 631 19.71 6.78 -12.36
CA LEU A 631 19.14 5.66 -13.13
C LEU A 631 19.24 4.32 -12.39
N LEU A 632 20.36 4.04 -11.71
CA LEU A 632 20.51 2.85 -10.86
C LEU A 632 19.54 2.86 -9.68
N LEU A 633 19.39 4.01 -9.00
CA LEU A 633 18.43 4.13 -7.90
C LEU A 633 16.98 3.95 -8.37
N THR A 634 16.63 4.51 -9.53
CA THR A 634 15.33 4.29 -10.18
C THR A 634 15.13 2.80 -10.51
N PHE A 635 16.17 2.13 -11.04
CA PHE A 635 16.14 0.69 -11.31
C PHE A 635 15.87 -0.13 -10.04
N PHE A 636 16.67 0.06 -8.99
CA PHE A 636 16.50 -0.69 -7.75
C PHE A 636 15.15 -0.40 -7.10
N PHE A 637 14.70 0.86 -7.08
CA PHE A 637 13.45 1.25 -6.43
C PHE A 637 12.21 0.63 -7.10
N ARG A 638 12.16 0.63 -8.45
CA ARG A 638 11.02 0.08 -9.21
C ARG A 638 11.13 -1.42 -9.50
N TYR A 639 12.33 -2.02 -9.46
CA TYR A 639 12.50 -3.47 -9.66
C TYR A 639 12.43 -4.25 -8.33
N GLN A 640 13.09 -3.77 -7.27
CA GLN A 640 13.15 -4.44 -5.97
C GLN A 640 13.37 -3.47 -4.79
N ARG A 641 12.28 -2.78 -4.38
CA ARG A 641 12.30 -1.81 -3.27
C ARG A 641 12.82 -2.37 -1.95
N ALA A 642 12.61 -3.66 -1.69
CA ALA A 642 13.05 -4.34 -0.48
C ALA A 642 14.58 -4.30 -0.26
N LEU A 643 15.39 -3.99 -1.28
CA LEU A 643 16.84 -3.77 -1.12
C LEU A 643 17.21 -2.56 -0.24
N PHE A 644 16.39 -1.50 -0.28
CA PHE A 644 16.58 -0.31 0.56
C PHE A 644 16.15 -0.60 2.00
N GLU A 645 15.00 -1.25 2.16
CA GLU A 645 14.47 -1.71 3.45
C GLU A 645 15.42 -2.70 4.14
N ALA A 646 16.08 -3.58 3.35
CA ALA A 646 17.08 -4.53 3.82
C ALA A 646 18.49 -3.93 4.06
N GLY A 647 18.68 -2.64 3.80
CA GLY A 647 19.95 -1.92 4.02
C GLY A 647 21.12 -2.38 3.13
N CYS A 648 20.86 -2.81 1.90
CA CYS A 648 21.86 -3.43 1.03
C CYS A 648 22.53 -2.49 0.02
N ILE A 649 22.00 -1.29 -0.20
CA ILE A 649 22.47 -0.35 -1.24
C ILE A 649 23.30 0.77 -0.63
N TYR A 650 24.50 0.96 -1.16
CA TYR A 650 25.47 1.97 -0.74
C TYR A 650 25.95 2.79 -1.94
N VAL A 651 26.40 4.02 -1.70
CA VAL A 651 27.14 4.84 -2.66
C VAL A 651 28.56 5.02 -2.15
N GLY A 652 29.55 4.72 -3.00
CA GLY A 652 30.97 4.98 -2.72
C GLY A 652 31.28 6.47 -2.83
N VAL A 653 32.09 6.99 -1.89
CA VAL A 653 32.52 8.39 -1.90
C VAL A 653 34.03 8.43 -2.19
N PRO A 654 34.44 8.57 -3.46
CA PRO A 654 35.86 8.78 -3.80
C PRO A 654 36.33 10.18 -3.37
N PRO A 655 37.65 10.39 -3.16
CA PRO A 655 38.19 11.72 -2.88
C PRO A 655 38.17 12.60 -4.14
N LEU A 656 37.91 13.90 -3.97
CA LEU A 656 37.94 14.88 -5.06
C LEU A 656 39.36 15.41 -5.33
N TYR A 657 40.19 15.51 -4.29
CA TYR A 657 41.54 16.05 -4.39
C TYR A 657 42.57 15.16 -3.70
N LYS A 658 43.80 15.19 -4.24
CA LYS A 658 45.02 14.69 -3.61
C LYS A 658 45.99 15.85 -3.46
N VAL A 659 46.45 16.08 -2.24
CA VAL A 659 47.46 17.08 -1.90
C VAL A 659 48.75 16.37 -1.55
N GLU A 660 49.79 16.56 -2.35
CA GLU A 660 51.10 15.93 -2.16
C GLU A 660 52.13 16.95 -1.65
N ARG A 661 52.85 16.58 -0.60
CA ARG A 661 53.95 17.37 -0.04
C ARG A 661 55.14 16.45 0.25
N GLY A 662 56.15 16.48 -0.63
CA GLY A 662 57.30 15.60 -0.54
C GLY A 662 56.91 14.13 -0.70
N LYS A 663 56.93 13.36 0.40
CA LYS A 663 56.51 11.94 0.44
C LYS A 663 55.13 11.70 1.05
N GLN A 664 54.48 12.75 1.57
CA GLN A 664 53.15 12.64 2.18
C GLN A 664 52.07 13.01 1.16
N ALA A 665 51.03 12.19 1.07
CA ALA A 665 49.84 12.43 0.28
C ALA A 665 48.61 12.47 1.19
N HIS A 666 47.79 13.52 1.04
CA HIS A 666 46.53 13.69 1.77
C HIS A 666 45.38 13.69 0.77
N TYR A 667 44.40 12.82 0.98
CA TYR A 667 43.18 12.77 0.17
C TYR A 667 42.08 13.60 0.83
N CYS A 668 41.40 14.45 0.05
CA CYS A 668 40.37 15.38 0.51
C CYS A 668 39.05 15.07 -0.21
N PHE A 669 37.94 14.97 0.52
CA PHE A 669 36.64 14.56 -0.02
C PHE A 669 35.75 15.75 -0.36
N ASN A 670 36.02 16.93 0.20
CA ASN A 670 35.34 18.18 -0.13
C ASN A 670 36.32 19.38 -0.13
N GLU A 671 35.85 20.55 -0.58
CA GLU A 671 36.68 21.77 -0.65
C GLU A 671 37.07 22.34 0.73
N SER A 672 36.27 22.06 1.78
CA SER A 672 36.61 22.45 3.15
C SER A 672 37.74 21.60 3.73
N ASP A 673 37.77 20.29 3.44
CA ASP A 673 38.90 19.41 3.77
C ASP A 673 40.19 19.93 3.14
N LEU A 674 40.12 20.29 1.84
CA LEU A 674 41.25 20.87 1.11
C LEU A 674 41.74 22.16 1.79
N LYS A 675 40.83 23.11 2.09
CA LYS A 675 41.16 24.35 2.81
C LYS A 675 41.76 24.09 4.19
N ASN A 676 41.30 23.05 4.90
CA ASN A 676 41.80 22.69 6.21
C ASN A 676 43.20 22.04 6.14
N VAL A 677 43.44 21.13 5.20
CA VAL A 677 44.78 20.55 4.95
C VAL A 677 45.77 21.66 4.59
N LEU A 678 45.40 22.57 3.68
CA LEU A 678 46.25 23.70 3.29
C LEU A 678 46.58 24.64 4.46
N LYS A 679 45.65 24.86 5.41
CA LYS A 679 45.92 25.63 6.65
C LYS A 679 46.92 24.96 7.60
N THR A 680 47.09 23.63 7.54
CA THR A 680 48.11 22.95 8.39
C THR A 680 49.53 23.12 7.85
N PHE A 681 49.68 23.60 6.61
CA PHE A 681 50.99 23.84 6.01
C PHE A 681 51.49 25.27 6.31
N PRO A 682 52.80 25.46 6.56
CA PRO A 682 53.36 26.79 6.73
C PRO A 682 53.27 27.59 5.42
N SER A 683 53.19 28.92 5.54
CA SER A 683 52.88 29.85 4.43
C SER A 683 53.78 29.74 3.19
N ASN A 684 54.99 29.20 3.34
CA ASN A 684 55.98 29.03 2.28
C ASN A 684 56.12 27.55 1.82
N ALA A 685 55.16 26.68 2.13
CA ALA A 685 55.22 25.27 1.73
C ALA A 685 54.95 25.09 0.23
N SER A 686 55.85 24.39 -0.46
CA SER A 686 55.57 23.84 -1.79
C SER A 686 54.77 22.54 -1.65
N TYR A 687 53.65 22.45 -2.38
CA TYR A 687 52.76 21.29 -2.45
C TYR A 687 52.15 21.19 -3.85
N ASN A 688 51.76 19.99 -4.26
CA ASN A 688 51.05 19.73 -5.52
C ASN A 688 49.58 19.38 -5.21
N ILE A 689 48.62 19.89 -5.99
CA ILE A 689 47.21 19.54 -5.88
C ILE A 689 46.77 18.88 -7.19
N GLN A 690 46.39 17.61 -7.12
CA GLN A 690 45.70 16.90 -8.19
C GLN A 690 44.20 16.85 -7.86
N ARG A 691 43.34 17.28 -8.79
CA ARG A 691 41.89 17.00 -8.74
C ARG A 691 41.62 15.76 -9.58
N PHE A 692 40.89 14.80 -9.03
CA PHE A 692 40.38 13.66 -9.81
C PHE A 692 39.09 14.08 -10.52
N LYS A 693 39.00 13.82 -11.83
CA LYS A 693 37.78 14.04 -12.61
C LYS A 693 36.95 12.76 -12.78
N GLY A 694 37.61 11.60 -12.73
CA GLY A 694 36.95 10.31 -12.79
C GLY A 694 37.79 9.20 -12.19
N LEU A 695 37.14 8.10 -11.79
CA LEU A 695 37.74 6.94 -11.12
C LEU A 695 38.80 6.23 -11.97
N GLY A 696 38.70 6.36 -13.30
CA GLY A 696 39.70 5.85 -14.25
C GLY A 696 41.05 6.58 -14.21
N GLU A 697 41.13 7.78 -13.62
CA GLU A 697 42.38 8.53 -13.45
C GLU A 697 43.17 8.09 -12.20
N MET A 698 42.55 7.31 -11.30
CA MET A 698 43.18 6.82 -10.08
C MET A 698 43.97 5.54 -10.34
N MET A 699 45.19 5.47 -9.82
CA MET A 699 45.97 4.22 -9.85
C MET A 699 45.31 3.16 -8.95
N PRO A 700 45.37 1.85 -9.29
CA PRO A 700 44.67 0.80 -8.55
C PRO A 700 44.93 0.78 -7.04
N GLN A 701 46.16 1.09 -6.61
CA GLN A 701 46.53 1.19 -5.20
C GLN A 701 45.90 2.41 -4.50
N GLN A 702 45.83 3.57 -5.18
CA GLN A 702 45.18 4.77 -4.65
C GLN A 702 43.68 4.51 -4.47
N LEU A 703 43.05 3.88 -5.47
CA LEU A 703 41.64 3.50 -5.42
C LEU A 703 41.35 2.50 -4.29
N TRP A 704 42.28 1.57 -4.01
CA TRP A 704 42.21 0.70 -2.83
C TRP A 704 42.23 1.51 -1.53
N GLU A 705 43.32 2.27 -1.31
CA GLU A 705 43.57 3.04 -0.08
C GLU A 705 42.43 4.01 0.27
N THR A 706 41.75 4.58 -0.72
CA THR A 706 40.73 5.62 -0.49
C THR A 706 39.29 5.10 -0.53
N THR A 707 38.99 4.11 -1.38
CA THR A 707 37.60 3.86 -1.81
C THR A 707 37.19 2.39 -1.71
N LEU A 708 38.12 1.43 -1.89
CA LEU A 708 37.79 0.00 -1.82
C LEU A 708 38.08 -0.61 -0.44
N ASP A 709 39.10 -0.15 0.30
CA ASP A 709 39.49 -0.71 1.60
C ASP A 709 38.39 -0.52 2.67
N PRO A 710 37.79 -1.60 3.21
CA PRO A 710 36.78 -1.51 4.27
C PRO A 710 37.22 -0.78 5.55
N GLN A 711 38.52 -0.63 5.80
CA GLN A 711 39.04 0.06 7.00
C GLN A 711 39.15 1.58 6.85
N GLN A 712 39.26 2.10 5.62
CA GLN A 712 39.53 3.51 5.35
C GLN A 712 38.42 4.22 4.55
N ARG A 713 37.65 3.48 3.75
CA ARG A 713 36.66 4.05 2.83
C ARG A 713 35.45 4.66 3.53
N MET A 714 34.84 5.64 2.86
CA MET A 714 33.54 6.19 3.24
C MET A 714 32.43 5.69 2.28
N LEU A 715 31.34 5.17 2.85
CA LEU A 715 30.14 4.74 2.10
C LEU A 715 28.90 5.47 2.65
N LYS A 716 28.09 6.06 1.76
CA LYS A 716 26.74 6.55 2.10
C LYS A 716 25.76 5.38 1.97
N LEU A 717 25.16 4.90 3.08
CA LEU A 717 24.05 3.93 3.04
C LEU A 717 22.78 4.62 2.54
N LEU A 718 22.01 3.97 1.67
CA LEU A 718 20.73 4.49 1.20
C LEU A 718 19.57 3.80 1.93
N THR A 719 18.86 4.57 2.73
CA THR A 719 17.63 4.20 3.43
C THR A 719 16.40 4.69 2.68
N LEU A 720 15.22 4.13 3.01
CA LEU A 720 13.94 4.59 2.51
C LEU A 720 13.07 5.04 3.69
N GLU A 721 12.87 6.35 3.82
CA GLU A 721 12.07 6.94 4.91
C GLU A 721 10.58 6.96 4.54
N ASP A 722 10.22 7.57 3.40
CA ASP A 722 8.87 7.54 2.84
C ASP A 722 8.88 6.94 1.41
N ALA A 723 8.20 5.80 1.25
CA ALA A 723 8.08 5.11 -0.03
C ALA A 723 7.13 5.79 -1.02
N ALA A 724 6.14 6.56 -0.56
CA ALA A 724 5.21 7.31 -1.39
C ALA A 724 5.87 8.58 -1.91
N GLU A 725 6.56 9.34 -1.05
CA GLU A 725 7.31 10.54 -1.47
C GLU A 725 8.42 10.17 -2.46
N ALA A 726 9.23 9.14 -2.15
CA ALA A 726 10.25 8.65 -3.07
C ALA A 726 9.65 8.21 -4.42
N SER A 727 8.49 7.53 -4.40
CA SER A 727 7.78 7.12 -5.62
C SER A 727 7.30 8.30 -6.45
N MET A 728 6.80 9.37 -5.81
CA MET A 728 6.41 10.62 -6.48
C MET A 728 7.63 11.32 -7.08
N MET A 729 8.73 11.43 -6.32
CA MET A 729 9.99 12.02 -6.78
C MET A 729 10.57 11.28 -7.99
N PHE A 730 10.62 9.94 -7.98
CA PHE A 730 11.04 9.17 -9.15
C PHE A 730 10.09 9.37 -10.34
N SER A 731 8.77 9.40 -10.13
CA SER A 731 7.80 9.64 -11.20
C SER A 731 7.99 11.03 -11.83
N THR A 732 8.24 12.07 -11.04
CA THR A 732 8.47 13.44 -11.53
C THR A 732 9.82 13.56 -12.24
N LEU A 733 10.90 13.04 -11.65
CA LEU A 733 12.25 13.15 -12.20
C LEU A 733 12.47 12.24 -13.42
N MET A 734 11.89 11.04 -13.46
CA MET A 734 12.19 10.03 -14.48
C MET A 734 11.03 9.68 -15.43
N GLY A 735 9.79 10.05 -15.13
CA GLY A 735 8.62 9.72 -15.96
C GLY A 735 8.53 10.46 -17.31
N ASP A 736 7.39 10.35 -17.99
CA ASP A 736 7.18 10.97 -19.30
C ASP A 736 6.71 12.44 -19.25
N LYS A 737 6.00 12.86 -18.18
CA LYS A 737 5.49 14.24 -18.04
C LYS A 737 6.64 15.24 -17.84
N VAL A 738 6.85 16.12 -18.82
CA VAL A 738 7.96 17.10 -18.84
C VAL A 738 7.71 18.29 -17.90
N GLU A 739 6.48 18.78 -17.81
CA GLU A 739 6.19 20.04 -17.10
C GLU A 739 6.38 19.95 -15.58
N PRO A 740 5.92 18.88 -14.88
CA PRO A 740 6.19 18.70 -13.45
C PRO A 740 7.70 18.66 -13.14
N ARG A 741 8.51 18.08 -14.04
CA ARG A 741 9.97 18.08 -13.92
C ARG A 741 10.57 19.48 -14.06
N LYS A 742 10.14 20.25 -15.05
CA LYS A 742 10.60 21.64 -15.23
C LYS A 742 10.26 22.49 -14.01
N GLU A 743 9.05 22.34 -13.46
CA GLU A 743 8.64 23.11 -12.30
C GLU A 743 9.46 22.73 -11.07
N LEU A 744 9.64 21.42 -10.80
CA LEU A 744 10.52 20.96 -9.73
C LEU A 744 11.96 21.49 -9.89
N ILE A 745 12.49 21.56 -11.11
CA ILE A 745 13.79 22.18 -11.39
C ILE A 745 13.75 23.68 -11.06
N ARG A 746 12.74 24.44 -11.51
CA ARG A 746 12.59 25.88 -11.23
C ARG A 746 12.49 26.18 -9.74
N THR A 747 11.63 25.46 -9.01
CA THR A 747 11.41 25.67 -7.57
C THR A 747 12.67 25.40 -6.74
N ASN A 748 13.51 24.44 -7.17
CA ASN A 748 14.71 24.04 -6.42
C ASN A 748 16.02 24.65 -6.92
N ALA A 749 16.09 25.14 -8.16
CA ALA A 749 17.30 25.77 -8.71
C ALA A 749 17.75 27.00 -7.90
N SER A 750 16.81 27.79 -7.37
CA SER A 750 17.12 28.93 -6.49
C SER A 750 17.54 28.53 -5.07
N ARG A 751 17.31 27.27 -4.68
CA ARG A 751 17.66 26.71 -3.36
C ARG A 751 18.99 25.94 -3.36
N MET A 752 19.51 25.57 -4.53
CA MET A 752 20.79 24.87 -4.64
C MET A 752 21.97 25.84 -4.41
N LYS A 753 22.76 25.54 -3.39
CA LYS A 753 24.13 26.06 -3.27
C LYS A 753 25.07 25.15 -4.06
N LEU A 754 26.03 25.73 -4.77
CA LEU A 754 27.10 24.98 -5.47
C LEU A 754 27.87 24.05 -4.52
N GLU A 755 28.06 24.49 -3.27
CA GLU A 755 28.70 23.74 -2.17
C GLU A 755 27.98 22.42 -1.80
N ASN A 756 26.70 22.26 -2.19
CA ASN A 756 25.90 21.06 -1.90
C ASN A 756 25.88 20.06 -3.06
N LEU A 757 26.56 20.34 -4.17
CA LEU A 757 26.71 19.41 -5.28
C LEU A 757 27.93 18.52 -5.03
N ASP A 758 27.77 17.19 -5.15
CA ASP A 758 28.88 16.22 -5.16
C ASP A 758 29.66 16.36 -6.52
N LEU A 759 30.33 17.51 -6.77
CA LEU A 759 31.03 17.90 -8.02
C LEU A 759 32.43 18.53 -7.79
#